data_AF-A0AAD5XD94-F1
#
_entry.id   AF-A0AAD5XD94-F1
#
_cell.length_a   1.000
_cell.length_b   1.000
_cell.length_c   1.000
_cell.angle_alpha   90.00
_cell.angle_beta   90.00
_cell.angle_gamma   90.00
#
_symmetry.space_group_name_H-M   'P 1'
#
loop_
_entity.id
_entity.type
_entity.pdbx_description
1 polymer ?
#
loop_
_entity_poly.entity_id
_entity_poly.type
_entity_poly.pdbx_seq_one_letter_code
_entity_poly.pdbx_strand_id
1 'polypeptide(L)'
;MATLSSQGHLSSLNINTETTSIANNNSVKNKAKKNKKRKAKSSKSANQTASQTAIPISNDSTTDVNTTAEAEKMRAFFRGIKRDSVLVSATADYSAHQPSYGFLTRHRLNAVLPVIPSRPPLLTDAIYSEKARPLQPPHSVEITLDLLRAKDTIIVESPTSAFSDHDSSNLKITKFTNCDILRNGKIIKDETLWLRGGKIVDPASLFYDFFDGPDEVVNLGEKKSLIVPGFLDLQINGYFGCDFAETENIDKNIDKVAKGLIKYGVTSFCPTLVSSHPETYHKVLPIISHKRGKFSGRAEVLGAHIEGPFLAEARKGAHDANALRSAPNGYADLLECYGPTFEEKGAITILTVAPELEGLHACIHDLQKRSDIIVSLGHTEASYKEAEAAVAAGATMVTHLFNAMEAFHHRDPGPVGLIGCSLQNSAVEKPYYGIIADGVHADPSSVRIAYVAHPEGCILVTDAIAAAGVEGDNFMLGTMRIRRKSNVEVVIEGTNTLAGSVATMPTCIRNLVQFTGCTLAQAINAATMHPAKSIGISDRKGTLMPGTDADFVILDGFDATDSSVFSIAQVYGFKEIPEKNDFKQHKLLARIDDSSAAFTVYAATVINNVVKENSNNDHQTITAAAAAINNSAAINDSTPSPETLERLSSMFTINSDKLNQIVRHFVSEMKKGLDSDKSGLLMIPSHVVNLPNGKEHGSFLALDLGGTNFRVCEVFLDGHSGARVRQSKHTVTDEQKALPGEQLFDFFAQCVKHFLIEGLANPSTEPLAEIAKRHWKLGFTFSFATNQVAIAEGYLILWNKGFSNPGVIGANVVQLLEAALKRAGLASIKVTALVNDTTGTLVSHAYVQPSTRVGVILGTGTNCAYVEKIENITKYKNTDPNVKEMLVNTEWGAFDDEQVVVPRNKYDVKVDRSMNGMGKYTFEKLISGMYLGEIVRFVLVDLVKTGEIFSAGASPELKMPHSFETAFMSRIERDHTLDLSDTRTVLEDMLKIPRTTLADRRLVKSLCELVGKRSARLSAAGIAAVITKMNKLDGCTVGIDGSLFELYPHYSNRMRDALREILGLSAEYIVLEQARDGSGQGAALIAALAEK
;
A
#
# COMPACT_ATOMS: atom_id res chain seq x y z
N MET A 1 13.35 -76.32 1.81
CA MET A 1 14.01 -76.72 0.54
C MET A 1 14.36 -75.41 -0.16
N ALA A 2 15.63 -75.04 -0.33
CA ALA A 2 16.64 -75.61 -1.26
C ALA A 2 16.38 -75.16 -2.71
N THR A 3 17.34 -74.69 -3.53
CA THR A 3 18.80 -74.46 -3.39
C THR A 3 19.25 -73.49 -4.51
N LEU A 4 20.04 -72.43 -4.29
CA LEU A 4 21.52 -72.34 -4.20
C LEU A 4 22.31 -72.60 -5.52
N SER A 5 23.00 -71.57 -6.04
CA SER A 5 24.35 -71.60 -6.68
C SER A 5 24.76 -70.18 -7.19
N SER A 6 26.03 -69.74 -7.25
CA SER A 6 27.27 -70.14 -6.51
C SER A 6 28.46 -69.20 -6.86
N GLN A 7 29.21 -68.71 -5.84
CA GLN A 7 30.68 -68.40 -5.80
C GLN A 7 31.30 -67.50 -6.90
N GLY A 8 32.52 -66.93 -6.83
CA GLY A 8 33.69 -66.87 -5.92
C GLY A 8 34.85 -66.21 -6.72
N HIS A 9 35.95 -65.60 -6.23
CA HIS A 9 36.71 -65.69 -4.97
C HIS A 9 37.75 -64.52 -4.88
N LEU A 10 38.22 -64.16 -3.66
CA LEU A 10 39.63 -63.86 -3.22
C LEU A 10 40.57 -62.90 -4.03
N SER A 11 41.60 -62.22 -3.49
CA SER A 11 42.09 -62.03 -2.09
C SER A 11 43.15 -60.90 -1.95
N SER A 12 42.91 -59.98 -1.00
CA SER A 12 43.81 -59.45 0.06
C SER A 12 45.35 -59.25 -0.06
N LEU A 13 45.83 -58.21 0.67
CA LEU A 13 47.08 -58.08 1.47
C LEU A 13 48.43 -57.51 0.89
N ASN A 14 48.69 -56.23 1.25
CA ASN A 14 49.80 -55.72 2.10
C ASN A 14 51.28 -55.43 1.62
N ILE A 15 51.84 -54.36 2.24
CA ILE A 15 53.25 -54.06 2.62
C ILE A 15 54.23 -53.32 1.64
N ASN A 16 54.44 -52.02 1.93
CA ASN A 16 55.65 -51.15 2.03
C ASN A 16 56.95 -51.24 1.16
N THR A 17 57.55 -50.02 1.03
CA THR A 17 59.00 -49.62 1.03
C THR A 17 59.89 -49.63 -0.23
N GLU A 18 60.09 -48.40 -0.78
CA GLU A 18 61.36 -47.67 -1.08
C GLU A 18 62.52 -48.18 -2.00
N THR A 19 62.88 -47.30 -2.98
CA THR A 19 64.23 -47.09 -3.63
C THR A 19 64.85 -48.21 -4.51
N THR A 20 65.76 -48.05 -5.50
CA THR A 20 66.38 -46.98 -6.37
C THR A 20 67.14 -47.71 -7.56
N SER A 21 67.74 -47.17 -8.65
CA SER A 21 67.66 -45.94 -9.51
C SER A 21 68.62 -46.08 -10.75
N ILE A 22 68.99 -44.98 -11.47
CA ILE A 22 70.12 -44.79 -12.45
C ILE A 22 69.92 -45.14 -13.96
N ALA A 23 70.13 -44.14 -14.85
CA ALA A 23 70.94 -44.13 -16.12
C ALA A 23 70.52 -42.93 -17.04
N ASN A 24 71.35 -41.97 -17.54
CA ASN A 24 72.56 -41.95 -18.41
C ASN A 24 72.29 -42.01 -19.95
N ASN A 25 72.92 -41.26 -20.89
CA ASN A 25 73.88 -40.11 -20.82
C ASN A 25 74.15 -39.43 -22.21
N ASN A 26 74.93 -38.32 -22.26
CA ASN A 26 75.81 -37.80 -23.36
C ASN A 26 75.26 -37.13 -24.67
N SER A 27 75.95 -36.21 -25.41
CA SER A 27 77.10 -35.29 -25.14
C SER A 27 77.50 -34.32 -26.32
N VAL A 28 78.38 -33.31 -26.07
CA VAL A 28 79.46 -32.73 -26.97
C VAL A 28 79.08 -31.77 -28.16
N LYS A 29 79.76 -30.64 -28.54
CA LYS A 29 80.90 -29.80 -28.04
C LYS A 29 81.01 -28.38 -28.73
N ASN A 30 81.69 -27.43 -28.05
CA ASN A 30 82.49 -26.25 -28.57
C ASN A 30 81.74 -25.02 -29.19
N LYS A 31 82.26 -23.76 -29.20
CA LYS A 31 83.64 -23.23 -28.96
C LYS A 31 83.72 -21.75 -28.43
N ALA A 32 84.48 -21.52 -27.35
CA ALA A 32 85.34 -20.34 -27.00
C ALA A 32 84.85 -18.87 -26.70
N LYS A 33 85.08 -18.43 -25.44
CA LYS A 33 85.64 -17.11 -24.95
C LYS A 33 84.79 -15.81 -25.08
N LYS A 34 84.85 -14.80 -24.17
CA LYS A 34 85.64 -14.54 -22.93
C LYS A 34 84.97 -13.48 -22.01
N ASN A 35 85.44 -13.40 -20.74
CA ASN A 35 85.18 -12.36 -19.69
C ASN A 35 83.81 -12.42 -18.96
N LYS A 36 83.67 -12.14 -17.65
CA LYS A 36 84.63 -12.09 -16.49
C LYS A 36 83.83 -12.04 -15.15
N LYS A 37 84.20 -12.89 -14.17
CA LYS A 37 84.30 -12.65 -12.69
C LYS A 37 83.09 -12.07 -11.88
N ARG A 38 82.85 -12.46 -10.60
CA ARG A 38 83.26 -13.63 -9.78
C ARG A 38 82.44 -13.70 -8.45
N LYS A 39 82.43 -14.89 -7.83
CA LYS A 39 81.75 -15.30 -6.56
C LYS A 39 81.93 -14.40 -5.30
N ALA A 40 80.83 -14.24 -4.57
CA ALA A 40 80.58 -14.53 -3.12
C ALA A 40 81.34 -13.84 -1.95
N LYS A 41 80.53 -13.39 -0.95
CA LYS A 41 80.71 -13.33 0.53
C LYS A 41 79.31 -13.49 1.18
N SER A 42 79.04 -13.95 2.42
CA SER A 42 79.79 -14.30 3.65
C SER A 42 79.80 -13.30 4.83
N SER A 43 78.67 -13.22 5.56
CA SER A 43 78.52 -13.24 7.04
C SER A 43 79.50 -12.49 7.98
N LYS A 44 78.95 -11.65 8.90
CA LYS A 44 79.44 -11.28 10.26
C LYS A 44 78.32 -10.52 11.03
N SER A 45 78.26 -10.38 12.37
CA SER A 45 78.45 -11.32 13.51
C SER A 45 78.33 -10.59 14.88
N ALA A 46 77.58 -11.13 15.85
CA ALA A 46 77.51 -10.72 17.28
C ALA A 46 76.98 -9.28 17.56
N ASN A 47 76.42 -8.89 18.73
CA ASN A 47 76.32 -9.41 20.12
C ASN A 47 74.84 -9.21 20.62
N GLN A 48 74.29 -9.74 21.74
CA GLN A 48 74.67 -10.78 22.72
C GLN A 48 73.38 -11.30 23.44
N THR A 49 73.51 -12.23 24.38
CA THR A 49 72.40 -12.89 25.13
C THR A 49 71.89 -12.14 26.37
N ALA A 50 70.59 -12.26 26.72
CA ALA A 50 70.07 -12.80 28.02
C ALA A 50 68.61 -12.39 28.38
N SER A 51 67.98 -13.16 29.29
CA SER A 51 66.77 -12.86 30.12
C SER A 51 65.45 -12.43 29.42
N GLN A 52 64.29 -13.06 29.63
CA GLN A 52 63.45 -13.30 30.84
C GLN A 52 62.56 -12.12 31.29
N THR A 53 61.31 -12.49 31.63
CA THR A 53 60.32 -11.79 32.50
C THR A 53 59.82 -10.38 32.16
N ALA A 54 58.56 -10.33 31.69
CA ALA A 54 57.42 -9.53 32.18
C ALA A 54 57.55 -8.04 32.61
N ILE A 55 56.62 -7.23 32.07
CA ILE A 55 55.77 -6.21 32.76
C ILE A 55 56.51 -5.21 33.68
N PRO A 56 56.53 -3.89 33.34
CA PRO A 56 55.33 -3.10 33.66
C PRO A 56 54.93 -1.92 32.76
N ILE A 57 53.69 -1.52 33.03
CA ILE A 57 52.97 -0.26 32.76
C ILE A 57 53.82 1.00 33.01
N SER A 58 53.74 2.00 32.11
CA SER A 58 53.30 3.38 32.47
C SER A 58 53.30 4.38 31.29
N ASN A 59 52.18 5.11 31.18
CA ASN A 59 51.95 6.50 30.77
C ASN A 59 52.74 7.21 29.65
N ASP A 60 51.98 8.05 28.92
CA ASP A 60 52.36 9.33 28.28
C ASP A 60 53.35 9.30 27.08
N SER A 61 53.19 10.14 26.05
CA SER A 61 52.06 11.02 25.67
C SER A 61 52.20 11.44 24.18
N THR A 62 51.25 12.27 23.70
CA THR A 62 51.34 13.16 22.52
C THR A 62 51.64 12.58 21.13
N THR A 63 50.61 12.61 20.28
CA THR A 63 50.63 12.98 18.84
C THR A 63 51.67 12.31 17.92
N ASP A 64 51.20 11.37 17.08
CA ASP A 64 51.92 10.92 15.87
C ASP A 64 51.31 11.53 14.59
N VAL A 65 52.12 11.70 13.54
CA VAL A 65 51.81 12.49 12.34
C VAL A 65 52.13 11.68 11.08
N ASN A 66 51.13 11.00 10.49
CA ASN A 66 51.37 10.20 9.27
C ASN A 66 50.14 9.91 8.37
N THR A 67 49.33 10.93 8.03
CA THR A 67 48.23 10.78 7.03
C THR A 67 48.56 11.33 5.63
N THR A 68 49.74 11.95 5.44
CA THR A 68 50.08 12.71 4.22
C THR A 68 50.33 11.84 2.98
N ALA A 69 50.66 10.55 3.15
CA ALA A 69 51.11 9.68 2.05
C ALA A 69 49.98 9.07 1.19
N GLU A 70 48.78 8.88 1.74
CA GLU A 70 47.64 8.38 0.95
C GLU A 70 46.97 9.49 0.13
N ALA A 71 46.99 10.72 0.65
CA ALA A 71 46.44 11.91 -0.01
C ALA A 71 47.05 12.16 -1.40
N GLU A 72 48.34 11.83 -1.62
CA GLU A 72 48.97 11.98 -2.92
C GLU A 72 48.56 10.91 -3.94
N LYS A 73 48.27 9.67 -3.49
CA LYS A 73 47.77 8.60 -4.38
C LYS A 73 46.39 8.95 -4.93
N MET A 74 45.48 9.47 -4.10
CA MET A 74 44.19 9.98 -4.57
C MET A 74 44.34 11.16 -5.56
N ARG A 75 45.25 12.11 -5.29
CA ARG A 75 45.55 13.25 -6.20
C ARG A 75 46.19 12.85 -7.53
N ALA A 76 46.66 11.61 -7.69
CA ALA A 76 47.07 11.07 -8.99
C ALA A 76 45.86 10.58 -9.79
N PHE A 77 44.95 9.84 -9.14
CA PHE A 77 43.75 9.26 -9.77
C PHE A 77 42.82 10.34 -10.37
N PHE A 78 42.52 11.40 -9.62
CA PHE A 78 41.61 12.47 -10.06
C PHE A 78 42.13 13.36 -11.19
N ARG A 79 43.41 13.22 -11.62
CA ARG A 79 43.95 13.98 -12.76
C ARG A 79 43.65 13.37 -14.14
N GLY A 80 43.08 12.17 -14.20
CA GLY A 80 42.78 11.47 -15.46
C GLY A 80 41.40 11.75 -16.07
N ILE A 81 40.46 12.32 -15.31
CA ILE A 81 39.04 12.40 -15.69
C ILE A 81 38.72 13.76 -16.33
N LYS A 82 38.27 13.75 -17.60
CA LYS A 82 37.73 14.95 -18.26
C LYS A 82 36.34 15.27 -17.71
N ARG A 83 36.02 16.57 -17.65
CA ARG A 83 34.74 17.10 -17.17
C ARG A 83 33.57 16.57 -18.02
N ASP A 84 32.48 16.16 -17.37
CA ASP A 84 31.19 16.86 -17.44
C ASP A 84 30.08 16.15 -16.62
N SER A 85 30.08 16.41 -15.30
CA SER A 85 28.89 16.40 -14.43
C SER A 85 29.30 16.84 -13.02
N VAL A 86 28.47 17.64 -12.35
CA VAL A 86 28.79 18.25 -11.05
C VAL A 86 28.01 17.59 -9.92
N LEU A 87 28.71 17.21 -8.85
CA LEU A 87 28.14 16.76 -7.60
C LEU A 87 28.58 17.76 -6.51
N VAL A 88 27.62 18.39 -5.84
CA VAL A 88 27.87 19.32 -4.72
C VAL A 88 27.23 18.75 -3.46
N SER A 89 28.07 18.26 -2.56
CA SER A 89 27.74 18.18 -1.13
C SER A 89 27.89 19.58 -0.53
N ALA A 90 26.91 20.02 0.26
CA ALA A 90 26.99 21.26 1.02
C ALA A 90 26.85 20.98 2.53
N THR A 91 27.96 20.62 3.16
CA THR A 91 28.17 20.95 4.58
C THR A 91 28.63 22.41 4.66
N ALA A 92 27.95 23.24 5.44
CA ALA A 92 28.34 24.61 5.72
C ALA A 92 28.15 24.89 7.20
N ASP A 93 29.25 25.17 7.89
CA ASP A 93 29.27 25.46 9.33
C ASP A 93 29.02 26.96 9.59
N TYR A 94 28.56 27.30 10.79
CA TYR A 94 28.17 28.67 11.15
C TYR A 94 29.39 29.56 11.41
N SER A 95 29.58 30.60 10.59
CA SER A 95 30.30 31.80 11.04
C SER A 95 29.84 33.09 10.34
N ALA A 96 29.78 34.16 11.13
CA ALA A 96 29.15 35.44 10.84
C ALA A 96 29.48 36.09 9.49
N HIS A 97 28.46 36.64 8.80
CA HIS A 97 28.17 38.10 8.72
C HIS A 97 26.80 38.33 8.02
N GLN A 98 26.30 39.57 8.00
CA GLN A 98 24.91 39.91 7.60
C GLN A 98 24.58 39.60 6.11
N PRO A 99 23.46 38.90 5.81
CA PRO A 99 22.89 38.82 4.47
C PRO A 99 21.79 39.89 4.24
N SER A 100 21.83 40.55 3.07
CA SER A 100 20.75 41.42 2.61
C SER A 100 19.73 40.62 1.78
N TYR A 101 18.43 40.81 2.04
CA TYR A 101 17.36 40.17 1.29
C TYR A 101 17.03 40.97 0.02
N GLY A 102 17.14 40.31 -1.15
CA GLY A 102 16.69 40.83 -2.44
C GLY A 102 15.78 39.83 -3.14
N PHE A 103 14.53 40.20 -3.38
CA PHE A 103 13.60 39.38 -4.17
C PHE A 103 13.94 39.45 -5.66
N LEU A 104 14.00 38.29 -6.32
CA LEU A 104 13.94 38.18 -7.78
C LEU A 104 12.72 37.34 -8.17
N THR A 105 11.88 37.89 -9.03
CA THR A 105 10.58 37.31 -9.41
C THR A 105 10.71 36.26 -10.52
N ARG A 106 9.78 35.30 -10.54
CA ARG A 106 9.89 34.03 -11.28
C ARG A 106 9.56 34.14 -12.79
N HIS A 107 10.32 34.93 -13.54
CA HIS A 107 10.28 34.95 -15.00
C HIS A 107 11.68 34.93 -15.63
N ARG A 108 11.80 34.17 -16.73
CA ARG A 108 13.01 33.87 -17.53
C ARG A 108 14.02 32.89 -16.92
N LEU A 109 13.81 31.58 -17.18
CA LEU A 109 14.86 30.70 -17.72
C LEU A 109 14.25 29.40 -18.29
N ASN A 110 13.75 29.48 -19.53
CA ASN A 110 13.45 28.32 -20.36
C ASN A 110 14.56 28.21 -21.43
N ALA A 111 15.52 27.30 -21.25
CA ALA A 111 16.48 26.93 -22.28
C ALA A 111 17.12 25.55 -22.00
N VAL A 112 16.67 24.53 -22.75
CA VAL A 112 17.42 23.37 -23.27
C VAL A 112 18.42 22.64 -22.34
N LEU A 113 18.14 21.36 -22.05
CA LEU A 113 19.01 20.19 -22.32
C LEU A 113 18.19 18.87 -22.09
N PRO A 114 18.60 17.70 -22.63
CA PRO A 114 17.71 16.55 -22.82
C PRO A 114 17.71 15.50 -21.69
N VAL A 115 16.67 14.66 -21.68
CA VAL A 115 16.55 13.45 -20.83
C VAL A 115 17.24 12.26 -21.50
N ILE A 116 18.09 11.54 -20.76
CA ILE A 116 18.66 10.24 -21.16
C ILE A 116 18.33 9.20 -20.07
N PRO A 117 17.60 8.11 -20.38
CA PRO A 117 17.26 7.08 -19.41
C PRO A 117 18.21 5.87 -19.48
N SER A 118 19.13 5.74 -18.52
CA SER A 118 19.93 4.51 -18.35
C SER A 118 20.46 4.36 -16.92
N ARG A 119 20.14 3.23 -16.25
CA ARG A 119 20.73 2.84 -14.96
C ARG A 119 21.52 1.54 -15.17
N PRO A 120 22.82 1.48 -14.85
CA PRO A 120 23.66 0.32 -15.15
C PRO A 120 23.41 -0.86 -14.18
N PRO A 121 23.69 -2.11 -14.61
CA PRO A 121 23.62 -3.27 -13.74
C PRO A 121 24.81 -3.33 -12.77
N LEU A 122 24.59 -3.92 -11.59
CA LEU A 122 25.67 -4.34 -10.68
C LEU A 122 26.06 -5.80 -10.94
N LEU A 123 27.30 -6.14 -10.61
CA LEU A 123 27.92 -7.41 -11.01
C LEU A 123 27.43 -8.61 -10.20
N THR A 124 27.58 -9.77 -10.84
CA THR A 124 27.52 -11.11 -10.23
C THR A 124 28.65 -11.31 -9.21
N ASP A 125 28.36 -12.03 -8.13
CA ASP A 125 29.38 -12.79 -7.39
C ASP A 125 29.01 -14.27 -7.37
N ALA A 126 29.95 -15.11 -7.81
CA ALA A 126 29.80 -16.55 -7.91
C ALA A 126 31.04 -17.26 -7.34
N ILE A 127 31.27 -17.14 -6.03
CA ILE A 127 32.18 -17.98 -5.24
C ILE A 127 31.47 -18.33 -3.93
N TYR A 128 30.97 -19.56 -3.80
CA TYR A 128 30.80 -20.28 -2.53
C TYR A 128 30.54 -21.77 -2.81
N SER A 129 31.57 -22.47 -3.27
CA SER A 129 31.56 -23.93 -3.45
C SER A 129 32.27 -24.62 -2.29
N GLU A 130 31.51 -25.22 -1.36
CA GLU A 130 31.61 -26.64 -0.97
C GLU A 130 30.87 -26.99 0.33
N LYS A 131 30.37 -28.24 0.40
CA LYS A 131 30.06 -28.99 1.64
C LYS A 131 28.96 -28.44 2.58
N ALA A 132 27.76 -28.23 2.05
CA ALA A 132 26.54 -28.48 2.83
C ALA A 132 26.32 -30.00 2.96
N ARG A 133 25.89 -30.48 4.13
CA ARG A 133 25.45 -31.88 4.34
C ARG A 133 23.98 -32.03 3.90
N PRO A 134 23.51 -33.23 3.50
CA PRO A 134 22.10 -33.46 3.25
C PRO A 134 21.32 -33.39 4.57
N LEU A 135 20.55 -32.31 4.74
CA LEU A 135 19.45 -32.27 5.71
C LEU A 135 18.28 -33.05 5.13
N GLN A 136 17.71 -33.96 5.92
CA GLN A 136 16.48 -34.66 5.54
C GLN A 136 15.30 -33.68 5.55
N PRO A 137 14.31 -33.82 4.65
CA PRO A 137 13.09 -33.04 4.74
C PRO A 137 12.35 -33.39 6.05
N PRO A 138 11.79 -32.40 6.77
CA PRO A 138 10.90 -32.69 7.89
C PRO A 138 9.68 -33.47 7.39
N HIS A 139 9.18 -34.40 8.21
CA HIS A 139 8.08 -35.27 7.80
C HIS A 139 6.82 -34.49 7.46
N SER A 140 6.26 -34.76 6.29
CA SER A 140 4.96 -34.27 5.86
C SER A 140 3.85 -34.83 6.75
N VAL A 141 3.26 -33.98 7.58
CA VAL A 141 2.03 -34.31 8.31
C VAL A 141 0.85 -34.10 7.35
N GLU A 142 0.36 -35.18 6.76
CA GLU A 142 -0.89 -35.17 6.00
C GLU A 142 -2.07 -34.95 6.96
N ILE A 143 -2.63 -33.74 6.97
CA ILE A 143 -3.92 -33.48 7.62
C ILE A 143 -5.02 -33.95 6.65
N THR A 144 -5.35 -35.24 6.71
CA THR A 144 -6.47 -35.83 5.99
C THR A 144 -7.82 -35.30 6.49
N LEU A 145 -8.76 -35.09 5.57
CA LEU A 145 -10.06 -34.43 5.78
C LEU A 145 -11.06 -35.19 6.67
N ASP A 146 -10.71 -36.39 7.15
CA ASP A 146 -11.59 -37.26 7.93
C ASP A 146 -11.65 -36.92 9.43
N LEU A 147 -10.69 -36.16 9.96
CA LEU A 147 -10.62 -35.79 11.39
C LEU A 147 -11.71 -34.79 11.85
N LEU A 148 -12.50 -34.23 10.92
CA LEU A 148 -13.62 -33.31 11.20
C LEU A 148 -15.00 -33.96 11.13
N ARG A 149 -15.10 -35.30 11.03
CA ARG A 149 -16.37 -36.00 10.71
C ARG A 149 -16.88 -37.04 11.72
N ALA A 150 -16.32 -37.11 12.93
CA ALA A 150 -16.81 -38.06 13.95
C ALA A 150 -16.58 -37.61 15.40
N LYS A 151 -17.53 -36.85 15.97
CA LYS A 151 -17.96 -36.92 17.38
C LYS A 151 -19.19 -36.06 17.63
N ASP A 152 -20.36 -36.68 17.53
CA ASP A 152 -21.66 -36.04 17.71
C ASP A 152 -22.01 -35.73 19.17
N THR A 153 -22.98 -34.81 19.33
CA THR A 153 -23.84 -34.66 20.50
C THR A 153 -23.17 -34.35 21.85
N ILE A 154 -22.77 -33.09 22.01
CA ILE A 154 -23.19 -32.35 23.21
C ILE A 154 -24.07 -31.20 22.71
N ILE A 155 -25.31 -31.14 23.17
CA ILE A 155 -26.18 -29.97 22.98
C ILE A 155 -25.68 -28.91 23.97
N VAL A 156 -24.84 -27.99 23.48
CA VAL A 156 -24.60 -26.71 24.13
C VAL A 156 -25.52 -25.71 23.45
N GLU A 157 -26.35 -25.03 24.23
CA GLU A 157 -27.33 -24.07 23.73
C GLU A 157 -26.62 -22.92 23.01
N SER A 158 -27.22 -22.43 21.92
CA SER A 158 -26.78 -21.18 21.31
C SER A 158 -26.93 -20.05 22.33
N PRO A 159 -25.92 -19.16 22.52
CA PRO A 159 -26.03 -18.01 23.41
C PRO A 159 -26.91 -16.89 22.81
N THR A 160 -28.07 -17.26 22.26
CA THR A 160 -29.19 -16.39 21.85
C THR A 160 -29.96 -15.88 23.07
N SER A 161 -29.22 -15.40 24.08
CA SER A 161 -29.68 -14.51 25.14
C SER A 161 -28.52 -14.00 26.00
N ALA A 162 -27.95 -12.87 25.61
CA ALA A 162 -27.94 -11.72 26.53
C ALA A 162 -28.57 -10.46 25.92
N PHE A 163 -29.22 -10.59 24.76
CA PHE A 163 -30.42 -9.82 24.42
C PHE A 163 -31.51 -10.81 24.03
N SER A 164 -32.75 -10.49 24.40
CA SER A 164 -33.92 -11.18 23.86
C SER A 164 -34.30 -10.51 22.54
N ASP A 165 -34.50 -11.30 21.47
CA ASP A 165 -34.91 -10.79 20.15
C ASP A 165 -36.33 -10.19 20.13
N HIS A 166 -36.99 -10.12 21.29
CA HIS A 166 -38.24 -9.38 21.51
C HIS A 166 -38.06 -7.93 21.99
N ASP A 167 -36.84 -7.47 22.32
CA ASP A 167 -36.63 -6.12 22.87
C ASP A 167 -35.74 -5.22 21.98
N SER A 168 -35.01 -5.80 21.02
CA SER A 168 -34.12 -5.03 20.13
C SER A 168 -34.85 -4.08 19.18
N SER A 169 -36.16 -4.25 18.99
CA SER A 169 -37.04 -3.41 18.16
C SER A 169 -37.52 -2.12 18.85
N ASN A 170 -37.28 -1.97 20.17
CA ASN A 170 -37.59 -0.72 20.91
C ASN A 170 -36.35 0.19 21.06
N LEU A 171 -35.18 -0.22 20.57
CA LEU A 171 -33.93 0.51 20.72
C LEU A 171 -33.80 1.62 19.66
N LYS A 172 -34.01 2.86 20.10
CA LYS A 172 -33.94 4.09 19.30
C LYS A 172 -32.79 4.11 18.29
N ILE A 173 -33.11 4.41 17.04
CA ILE A 173 -32.17 4.61 15.94
C ILE A 173 -31.83 6.10 15.81
N THR A 174 -30.56 6.46 16.00
CA THR A 174 -30.07 7.84 15.82
C THR A 174 -29.17 7.91 14.58
N LYS A 175 -29.49 8.82 13.66
CA LYS A 175 -28.73 9.12 12.44
C LYS A 175 -28.03 10.47 12.56
N PHE A 176 -26.75 10.53 12.22
CA PHE A 176 -25.98 11.77 12.06
C PHE A 176 -25.91 12.17 10.58
N THR A 177 -26.00 13.48 10.31
CA THR A 177 -25.95 14.05 8.95
C THR A 177 -25.15 15.34 8.88
N ASN A 178 -24.66 15.67 7.69
CA ASN A 178 -23.83 16.84 7.38
C ASN A 178 -22.46 16.78 8.10
N CYS A 179 -21.73 15.70 7.84
CA CYS A 179 -20.39 15.48 8.38
C CYS A 179 -19.48 14.70 7.41
N ASP A 180 -18.19 14.99 7.51
CA ASP A 180 -17.14 14.05 7.11
C ASP A 180 -17.06 12.91 8.15
N ILE A 181 -16.64 11.70 7.75
CA ILE A 181 -16.49 10.53 8.64
C ILE A 181 -15.17 9.79 8.36
N LEU A 182 -14.37 9.52 9.40
CA LEU A 182 -13.19 8.65 9.29
C LEU A 182 -13.60 7.17 9.37
N ARG A 183 -13.54 6.48 8.22
CA ARG A 183 -13.88 5.05 8.09
C ARG A 183 -12.84 4.37 7.20
N ASN A 184 -12.41 3.14 7.56
CA ASN A 184 -11.36 2.40 6.86
C ASN A 184 -10.09 3.22 6.58
N GLY A 185 -9.65 3.98 7.58
CA GLY A 185 -8.45 4.81 7.56
C GLY A 185 -8.52 6.04 6.65
N LYS A 186 -9.70 6.40 6.12
CA LYS A 186 -9.90 7.52 5.19
C LYS A 186 -11.07 8.40 5.62
N ILE A 187 -10.96 9.69 5.38
CA ILE A 187 -12.05 10.64 5.58
C ILE A 187 -12.98 10.56 4.35
N ILE A 188 -14.17 10.00 4.56
CA ILE A 188 -15.30 10.03 3.63
C ILE A 188 -16.03 11.36 3.86
N LYS A 189 -16.51 12.02 2.81
CA LYS A 189 -17.22 13.30 2.89
C LYS A 189 -18.73 13.11 2.78
N ASP A 190 -19.47 14.04 3.38
CA ASP A 190 -20.92 14.19 3.24
C ASP A 190 -21.70 12.88 3.54
N GLU A 191 -21.19 12.11 4.51
CA GLU A 191 -21.62 10.74 4.84
C GLU A 191 -22.49 10.74 6.11
N THR A 192 -23.19 9.62 6.37
CA THR A 192 -24.08 9.46 7.52
C THR A 192 -23.62 8.36 8.46
N LEU A 193 -23.66 8.63 9.78
CA LEU A 193 -23.41 7.63 10.81
C LEU A 193 -24.74 7.20 11.43
N TRP A 194 -24.98 5.91 11.55
CA TRP A 194 -26.23 5.36 12.09
C TRP A 194 -25.92 4.51 13.31
N LEU A 195 -26.73 4.70 14.35
CA LEU A 195 -26.53 4.12 15.67
C LEU A 195 -27.81 3.44 16.15
N ARG A 196 -27.69 2.28 16.79
CA ARG A 196 -28.78 1.57 17.49
C ARG A 196 -28.19 0.87 18.71
N GLY A 197 -28.82 1.01 19.87
CA GLY A 197 -28.38 0.31 21.10
C GLY A 197 -26.93 0.59 21.56
N GLY A 198 -26.35 1.75 21.22
CA GLY A 198 -24.94 2.07 21.54
C GLY A 198 -23.90 1.43 20.61
N LYS A 199 -24.34 0.84 19.49
CA LYS A 199 -23.49 0.31 18.42
C LYS A 199 -23.62 1.11 17.13
N ILE A 200 -22.57 1.16 16.33
CA ILE A 200 -22.64 1.55 14.92
C ILE A 200 -23.43 0.48 14.17
N VAL A 201 -24.34 0.88 13.27
CA VAL A 201 -25.13 -0.04 12.44
C VAL A 201 -25.08 0.36 10.97
N ASP A 202 -25.30 -0.62 10.08
CA ASP A 202 -25.37 -0.38 8.65
C ASP A 202 -26.76 0.19 8.27
N PRO A 203 -26.86 1.38 7.66
CA PRO A 203 -28.13 1.87 7.13
C PRO A 203 -28.73 0.97 6.05
N ALA A 204 -27.93 0.19 5.32
CA ALA A 204 -28.44 -0.77 4.34
C ALA A 204 -29.27 -1.86 5.05
N SER A 205 -28.72 -2.51 6.07
CA SER A 205 -29.47 -3.54 6.81
C SER A 205 -30.70 -2.99 7.54
N LEU A 206 -30.61 -1.82 8.18
CA LEU A 206 -31.80 -1.20 8.78
C LEU A 206 -32.93 -1.01 7.75
N PHE A 207 -32.60 -0.52 6.56
CA PHE A 207 -33.59 -0.20 5.53
C PHE A 207 -34.11 -1.41 4.74
N TYR A 208 -33.24 -2.40 4.43
CA TYR A 208 -33.61 -3.54 3.60
C TYR A 208 -34.04 -4.79 4.39
N ASP A 209 -33.45 -5.04 5.56
CA ASP A 209 -33.74 -6.23 6.37
C ASP A 209 -34.89 -5.98 7.38
N PHE A 210 -35.00 -4.74 7.89
CA PHE A 210 -35.98 -4.37 8.92
C PHE A 210 -37.03 -3.34 8.47
N PHE A 211 -36.81 -2.63 7.35
CA PHE A 211 -37.63 -1.48 6.89
C PHE A 211 -37.68 -0.29 7.86
N ASP A 212 -36.72 -0.20 8.79
CA ASP A 212 -36.70 0.82 9.85
C ASP A 212 -36.11 2.16 9.36
N GLY A 213 -36.73 3.26 9.82
CA GLY A 213 -36.22 4.62 9.67
C GLY A 213 -35.47 5.10 10.93
N PRO A 214 -34.81 6.27 10.89
CA PRO A 214 -34.21 6.88 12.07
C PRO A 214 -35.27 7.58 12.93
N ASP A 215 -35.39 7.19 14.21
CA ASP A 215 -36.20 7.91 15.21
C ASP A 215 -35.70 9.33 15.48
N GLU A 216 -34.40 9.57 15.27
CA GLU A 216 -33.76 10.85 15.48
C GLU A 216 -32.71 11.14 14.41
N VAL A 217 -32.72 12.37 13.90
CA VAL A 217 -31.70 12.88 12.98
C VAL A 217 -30.94 14.02 13.64
N VAL A 218 -29.67 13.79 13.97
CA VAL A 218 -28.74 14.79 14.50
C VAL A 218 -27.99 15.44 13.33
N ASN A 219 -28.48 16.61 12.93
CA ASN A 219 -27.83 17.45 11.92
C ASN A 219 -26.74 18.31 12.58
N LEU A 220 -25.50 18.22 12.10
CA LEU A 220 -24.36 18.95 12.66
C LEU A 220 -24.17 20.37 12.07
N GLY A 221 -24.98 20.75 11.08
CA GLY A 221 -25.17 22.13 10.64
C GLY A 221 -24.25 22.61 9.50
N GLU A 222 -24.08 23.93 9.40
CA GLU A 222 -23.35 24.60 8.30
C GLU A 222 -21.82 24.54 8.43
N LYS A 223 -21.31 24.17 9.62
CA LYS A 223 -19.87 24.05 9.86
C LYS A 223 -19.35 22.71 9.37
N LYS A 224 -18.11 22.69 8.88
CA LYS A 224 -17.43 21.44 8.58
C LYS A 224 -17.10 20.67 9.87
N SER A 225 -17.90 19.66 10.18
CA SER A 225 -17.61 18.67 11.23
C SER A 225 -17.08 17.37 10.65
N LEU A 226 -16.17 16.73 11.39
CA LEU A 226 -15.60 15.43 11.08
C LEU A 226 -15.84 14.48 12.27
N ILE A 227 -16.51 13.35 12.03
CA ILE A 227 -16.68 12.29 13.03
C ILE A 227 -15.53 11.29 12.91
N VAL A 228 -14.86 11.00 14.02
CA VAL A 228 -13.77 10.01 14.11
C VAL A 228 -14.00 9.05 15.28
N PRO A 229 -13.43 7.83 15.26
CA PRO A 229 -13.52 6.94 16.42
C PRO A 229 -13.00 7.61 17.68
N GLY A 230 -13.51 7.20 18.84
CA GLY A 230 -13.02 7.64 20.13
C GLY A 230 -11.52 7.40 20.27
N PHE A 231 -10.77 8.37 20.80
CA PHE A 231 -9.33 8.19 20.94
C PHE A 231 -9.03 7.16 22.04
N LEU A 232 -7.99 6.37 21.81
CA LEU A 232 -7.42 5.39 22.73
C LEU A 232 -6.05 5.90 23.18
N ASP A 233 -5.78 5.89 24.48
CA ASP A 233 -4.44 6.19 25.01
C ASP A 233 -3.94 5.03 25.88
N LEU A 234 -2.83 4.41 25.46
CA LEU A 234 -2.32 3.18 26.06
C LEU A 234 -1.25 3.43 27.13
N GLN A 235 -0.89 4.68 27.42
CA GLN A 235 0.09 5.01 28.45
C GLN A 235 -0.26 6.35 29.13
N ILE A 236 -0.89 6.26 30.32
CA ILE A 236 -1.23 7.40 31.19
C ILE A 236 -0.91 7.00 32.63
N ASN A 237 0.14 7.56 33.23
CA ASN A 237 0.51 7.37 34.64
C ASN A 237 -0.38 8.16 35.60
N GLY A 238 -0.95 9.28 35.13
CA GLY A 238 -1.83 10.12 35.93
C GLY A 238 -2.45 11.28 35.15
N TYR A 239 -3.38 12.00 35.79
CA TYR A 239 -3.99 13.22 35.24
C TYR A 239 -4.71 14.01 36.34
N PHE A 240 -4.89 15.31 36.17
CA PHE A 240 -5.65 16.22 37.04
C PHE A 240 -5.20 16.21 38.53
N GLY A 241 -3.92 16.01 38.80
CA GLY A 241 -3.38 15.89 40.15
C GLY A 241 -3.64 14.53 40.82
N CYS A 242 -3.97 13.50 40.04
CA CYS A 242 -4.09 12.11 40.49
C CYS A 242 -3.03 11.23 39.82
N ASP A 243 -2.44 10.35 40.62
CA ASP A 243 -1.46 9.32 40.22
C ASP A 243 -2.12 7.93 40.42
N PHE A 244 -1.80 6.95 39.58
CA PHE A 244 -2.36 5.60 39.69
C PHE A 244 -1.60 4.66 40.64
N ALA A 245 -0.37 4.99 41.05
CA ALA A 245 0.32 4.34 42.16
C ALA A 245 -0.15 4.85 43.55
N GLU A 246 -0.96 5.92 43.63
CA GLU A 246 -1.52 6.43 44.88
C GLU A 246 -2.61 5.49 45.46
N THR A 247 -2.19 4.52 46.27
CA THR A 247 -3.10 3.44 46.73
C THR A 247 -4.25 3.88 47.64
N GLU A 248 -4.23 5.06 48.27
CA GLU A 248 -5.25 5.49 49.24
C GLU A 248 -6.58 5.90 48.58
N ASN A 249 -6.54 6.52 47.40
CA ASN A 249 -7.75 7.00 46.69
C ASN A 249 -7.90 6.45 45.27
N ILE A 250 -7.14 5.42 44.90
CA ILE A 250 -7.06 4.88 43.53
C ILE A 250 -8.40 4.69 42.82
N ASP A 251 -9.42 4.17 43.51
CA ASP A 251 -10.78 4.00 42.94
C ASP A 251 -11.40 5.33 42.48
N LYS A 252 -11.21 6.40 43.25
CA LYS A 252 -11.65 7.77 42.93
C LYS A 252 -10.74 8.43 41.90
N ASN A 253 -9.43 8.18 41.96
CA ASN A 253 -8.44 8.71 41.03
C ASN A 253 -8.73 8.24 39.61
N ILE A 254 -8.95 6.95 39.40
CA ILE A 254 -9.33 6.39 38.08
C ILE A 254 -10.64 7.01 37.60
N ASP A 255 -11.66 7.16 38.45
CA ASP A 255 -12.95 7.73 38.03
C ASP A 255 -12.86 9.23 37.71
N LYS A 256 -12.03 9.99 38.43
CA LYS A 256 -11.76 11.41 38.15
C LYS A 256 -11.01 11.60 36.83
N VAL A 257 -9.98 10.78 36.58
CA VAL A 257 -9.23 10.81 35.30
C VAL A 257 -10.12 10.37 34.15
N ALA A 258 -10.81 9.23 34.27
CA ALA A 258 -11.70 8.69 33.24
C ALA A 258 -12.81 9.67 32.84
N LYS A 259 -13.38 10.43 33.78
CA LYS A 259 -14.37 11.48 33.48
C LYS A 259 -13.73 12.69 32.79
N GLY A 260 -12.55 13.13 33.23
CA GLY A 260 -11.86 14.28 32.66
C GLY A 260 -11.26 14.03 31.27
N LEU A 261 -10.83 12.81 30.96
CA LEU A 261 -10.23 12.42 29.67
C LEU A 261 -11.18 12.62 28.47
N ILE A 262 -12.50 12.53 28.69
CA ILE A 262 -13.52 12.83 27.66
C ILE A 262 -13.36 14.25 27.09
N LYS A 263 -12.89 15.23 27.89
CA LYS A 263 -12.62 16.60 27.41
C LYS A 263 -11.59 16.64 26.26
N TYR A 264 -10.70 15.66 26.21
CA TYR A 264 -9.63 15.53 25.22
C TYR A 264 -9.94 14.48 24.14
N GLY A 265 -11.17 13.98 24.07
CA GLY A 265 -11.59 12.99 23.07
C GLY A 265 -11.13 11.56 23.36
N VAL A 266 -10.42 11.35 24.47
CA VAL A 266 -10.01 10.02 24.93
C VAL A 266 -11.22 9.32 25.54
N THR A 267 -11.62 8.24 24.90
CA THR A 267 -12.82 7.45 25.22
C THR A 267 -12.49 6.13 25.89
N SER A 268 -11.24 5.68 25.77
CA SER A 268 -10.73 4.43 26.32
C SER A 268 -9.25 4.59 26.65
N PHE A 269 -8.77 4.02 27.75
CA PHE A 269 -7.38 4.16 28.17
C PHE A 269 -6.87 3.00 29.03
N CYS A 270 -5.54 2.88 29.10
CA CYS A 270 -4.84 2.05 30.07
C CYS A 270 -4.27 2.94 31.18
N PRO A 271 -4.68 2.78 32.47
CA PRO A 271 -3.95 3.34 33.59
C PRO A 271 -2.56 2.68 33.67
N THR A 272 -1.50 3.47 33.65
CA THR A 272 -0.12 3.00 33.76
C THR A 272 0.35 2.97 35.21
N LEU A 273 1.10 1.93 35.59
CA LEU A 273 1.84 1.86 36.85
C LEU A 273 3.34 1.74 36.58
N VAL A 274 4.10 2.77 36.96
CA VAL A 274 5.56 2.73 37.04
C VAL A 274 6.05 1.75 38.13
N SER A 275 7.31 1.31 38.01
CA SER A 275 8.02 0.46 38.97
C SER A 275 7.70 0.79 40.43
N SER A 276 6.93 -0.09 41.06
CA SER A 276 6.42 0.03 42.43
C SER A 276 6.75 -1.25 43.21
N HIS A 277 6.69 -1.18 44.54
CA HIS A 277 6.77 -2.39 45.37
C HIS A 277 5.49 -3.26 45.21
N PRO A 278 5.57 -4.59 45.43
CA PRO A 278 4.45 -5.52 45.20
C PRO A 278 3.12 -5.12 45.85
N GLU A 279 3.17 -4.54 47.05
CA GLU A 279 2.01 -4.08 47.82
C GLU A 279 1.20 -2.97 47.12
N THR A 280 1.79 -2.28 46.13
CA THR A 280 1.06 -1.34 45.27
C THR A 280 0.27 -2.10 44.20
N TYR A 281 0.92 -3.00 43.45
CA TYR A 281 0.26 -3.79 42.41
C TYR A 281 -0.89 -4.63 43.01
N HIS A 282 -0.65 -5.29 44.15
CA HIS A 282 -1.63 -6.13 44.85
C HIS A 282 -2.88 -5.34 45.31
N LYS A 283 -2.80 -4.01 45.46
CA LYS A 283 -3.95 -3.15 45.79
C LYS A 283 -4.62 -2.55 44.54
N VAL A 284 -3.82 -2.13 43.55
CA VAL A 284 -4.32 -1.36 42.40
C VAL A 284 -4.86 -2.26 41.29
N LEU A 285 -4.19 -3.37 40.98
CA LEU A 285 -4.62 -4.28 39.91
C LEU A 285 -6.06 -4.82 40.10
N PRO A 286 -6.49 -5.24 41.31
CA PRO A 286 -7.89 -5.64 41.53
C PRO A 286 -8.88 -4.52 41.20
N ILE A 287 -8.55 -3.26 41.52
CA ILE A 287 -9.44 -2.11 41.31
C ILE A 287 -9.51 -1.73 39.82
N ILE A 288 -8.40 -1.86 39.08
CA ILE A 288 -8.39 -1.73 37.62
C ILE A 288 -9.22 -2.84 36.97
N SER A 289 -9.00 -4.11 37.35
CA SER A 289 -9.79 -5.27 36.91
C SER A 289 -11.30 -5.03 37.13
N HIS A 290 -11.69 -4.61 38.34
CA HIS A 290 -13.08 -4.31 38.68
C HIS A 290 -13.68 -3.09 37.96
N LYS A 291 -12.87 -2.18 37.38
CA LYS A 291 -13.35 -1.03 36.58
C LYS A 291 -13.40 -1.30 35.07
N ARG A 292 -12.75 -2.37 34.59
CA ARG A 292 -12.63 -2.70 33.17
C ARG A 292 -13.98 -2.73 32.45
N GLY A 293 -14.03 -2.19 31.22
CA GLY A 293 -15.22 -2.24 30.35
C GLY A 293 -16.40 -1.36 30.79
N LYS A 294 -16.30 -0.59 31.87
CA LYS A 294 -17.43 0.19 32.43
C LYS A 294 -17.39 1.67 31.97
N PHE A 295 -17.92 1.92 30.77
CA PHE A 295 -17.86 3.21 30.03
C PHE A 295 -19.01 4.21 30.31
N SER A 296 -19.98 3.92 31.17
CA SER A 296 -21.12 4.84 31.40
C SER A 296 -20.68 6.18 32.01
N GLY A 297 -20.70 7.26 31.21
CA GLY A 297 -20.36 8.62 31.64
C GLY A 297 -18.88 8.87 31.95
N ARG A 298 -17.97 7.98 31.53
CA ARG A 298 -16.51 8.09 31.70
C ARG A 298 -15.77 7.28 30.63
N ALA A 299 -14.53 7.64 30.33
CA ALA A 299 -13.67 6.82 29.45
C ALA A 299 -13.52 5.38 29.98
N GLU A 300 -13.50 4.40 29.08
CA GLU A 300 -13.39 2.99 29.40
C GLU A 300 -11.97 2.64 29.89
N VAL A 301 -11.87 1.96 31.03
CA VAL A 301 -10.62 1.31 31.45
C VAL A 301 -10.49 0.01 30.66
N LEU A 302 -9.42 -0.11 29.86
CA LEU A 302 -9.14 -1.30 29.03
C LEU A 302 -8.47 -2.43 29.83
N GLY A 303 -7.72 -2.04 30.85
CA GLY A 303 -6.87 -2.84 31.74
C GLY A 303 -5.60 -2.05 32.06
N ALA A 304 -4.70 -2.57 32.91
CA ALA A 304 -3.48 -1.84 33.29
C ALA A 304 -2.41 -1.87 32.18
N HIS A 305 -1.63 -0.80 32.07
CA HIS A 305 -0.28 -0.87 31.49
C HIS A 305 0.69 -0.94 32.67
N ILE A 306 1.52 -1.97 32.72
CA ILE A 306 2.51 -2.16 33.78
C ILE A 306 3.90 -1.85 33.23
N GLU A 307 4.52 -0.81 33.78
CA GLU A 307 5.82 -0.30 33.36
C GLU A 307 6.87 -0.60 34.43
N GLY A 308 7.31 -1.87 34.44
CA GLY A 308 8.21 -2.42 35.45
C GLY A 308 7.51 -3.31 36.49
N PRO A 309 8.25 -3.79 37.51
CA PRO A 309 9.60 -3.37 37.90
C PRO A 309 10.74 -4.10 37.18
N PHE A 310 10.46 -5.00 36.24
CA PHE A 310 11.44 -5.80 35.52
C PHE A 310 12.10 -5.04 34.35
N LEU A 311 12.80 -3.96 34.71
CA LEU A 311 13.44 -2.99 33.81
C LEU A 311 14.95 -2.89 34.10
N ALA A 312 15.77 -2.57 33.10
CA ALA A 312 17.21 -2.47 33.29
C ALA A 312 17.59 -1.22 34.10
N GLU A 313 18.41 -1.38 35.16
CA GLU A 313 18.72 -0.29 36.10
C GLU A 313 19.39 0.92 35.42
N ALA A 314 20.32 0.67 34.48
CA ALA A 314 20.98 1.70 33.69
C ALA A 314 20.01 2.51 32.79
N ARG A 315 18.84 1.94 32.49
CA ARG A 315 17.77 2.53 31.66
C ARG A 315 16.48 2.80 32.45
N LYS A 316 16.56 2.86 33.78
CA LYS A 316 15.38 3.07 34.65
C LYS A 316 14.61 4.38 34.40
N GLY A 317 15.17 5.38 33.71
CA GLY A 317 14.49 6.66 33.48
C GLY A 317 14.00 7.31 34.78
N ALA A 318 12.71 7.63 34.86
CA ALA A 318 12.03 8.10 36.07
C ALA A 318 11.34 6.95 36.83
N HIS A 319 12.11 5.94 37.23
CA HIS A 319 11.67 4.82 38.06
C HIS A 319 12.57 4.69 39.30
N ASP A 320 11.99 4.32 40.44
CA ASP A 320 12.73 4.11 41.68
C ASP A 320 13.58 2.83 41.56
N ALA A 321 14.90 2.96 41.72
CA ALA A 321 15.82 1.82 41.66
C ALA A 321 15.56 0.79 42.77
N ASN A 322 15.04 1.23 43.91
CA ASN A 322 14.71 0.34 45.04
C ASN A 322 13.46 -0.53 44.76
N ALA A 323 12.67 -0.17 43.74
CA ALA A 323 11.49 -0.94 43.33
C ALA A 323 11.80 -1.95 42.21
N LEU A 324 12.94 -1.84 41.51
CA LEU A 324 13.30 -2.72 40.39
C LEU A 324 13.52 -4.17 40.81
N ARG A 325 13.24 -5.13 39.92
CA ARG A 325 13.39 -6.57 40.16
C ARG A 325 13.99 -7.29 38.95
N SER A 326 14.71 -8.38 39.18
CA SER A 326 14.98 -9.42 38.18
C SER A 326 14.02 -10.61 38.36
N ALA A 327 13.98 -11.54 37.41
CA ALA A 327 13.07 -12.70 37.43
C ALA A 327 13.81 -14.05 37.26
N PRO A 328 14.79 -14.39 38.11
CA PRO A 328 15.60 -15.62 37.97
C PRO A 328 14.77 -16.93 38.04
N ASN A 329 13.59 -16.93 38.65
CA ASN A 329 12.64 -18.04 38.67
C ASN A 329 11.58 -17.92 37.56
N GLY A 330 11.72 -16.95 36.65
CA GLY A 330 10.83 -16.70 35.53
C GLY A 330 9.44 -16.23 35.97
N TYR A 331 8.41 -16.82 35.36
CA TYR A 331 7.00 -16.44 35.55
C TYR A 331 6.54 -16.42 37.03
N ALA A 332 7.18 -17.22 37.89
CA ALA A 332 6.90 -17.22 39.33
C ALA A 332 7.21 -15.88 40.02
N ASP A 333 8.28 -15.18 39.62
CA ASP A 333 8.65 -13.89 40.21
C ASP A 333 7.70 -12.76 39.74
N LEU A 334 7.13 -12.89 38.54
CA LEU A 334 6.09 -11.98 38.03
C LEU A 334 4.79 -12.18 38.82
N LEU A 335 4.37 -13.44 39.01
CA LEU A 335 3.17 -13.77 39.80
C LEU A 335 3.29 -13.32 41.26
N GLU A 336 4.46 -13.45 41.88
CA GLU A 336 4.74 -12.89 43.21
C GLU A 336 4.64 -11.35 43.18
N CYS A 337 5.29 -10.70 42.21
CA CYS A 337 5.36 -9.25 42.12
C CYS A 337 3.98 -8.59 41.95
N TYR A 338 3.14 -9.15 41.08
CA TYR A 338 1.86 -8.56 40.69
C TYR A 338 0.66 -9.16 41.45
N GLY A 339 0.84 -10.32 42.10
CA GLY A 339 -0.19 -10.98 42.89
C GLY A 339 -1.18 -11.77 42.02
N PRO A 340 -2.21 -12.41 42.60
CA PRO A 340 -3.09 -13.36 41.89
C PRO A 340 -3.88 -12.72 40.73
N THR A 341 -4.19 -11.42 40.81
CA THR A 341 -4.86 -10.66 39.74
C THR A 341 -4.01 -10.52 38.47
N PHE A 342 -2.71 -10.86 38.52
CA PHE A 342 -1.87 -11.02 37.32
C PHE A 342 -2.44 -12.03 36.31
N GLU A 343 -3.12 -13.07 36.79
CA GLU A 343 -3.72 -14.12 35.95
C GLU A 343 -5.21 -13.87 35.64
N GLU A 344 -5.80 -12.77 36.13
CA GLU A 344 -7.16 -12.35 35.75
C GLU A 344 -7.17 -11.77 34.33
N LYS A 345 -7.99 -12.37 33.45
CA LYS A 345 -8.02 -12.03 32.02
C LYS A 345 -8.25 -10.54 31.77
N GLY A 346 -7.22 -9.87 31.23
CA GLY A 346 -7.19 -8.43 30.94
C GLY A 346 -7.23 -7.49 32.14
N ALA A 347 -6.92 -7.94 33.36
CA ALA A 347 -6.58 -7.02 34.46
C ALA A 347 -5.35 -6.18 34.11
N ILE A 348 -4.39 -6.80 33.41
CA ILE A 348 -3.29 -6.16 32.70
C ILE A 348 -3.55 -6.29 31.20
N THR A 349 -3.38 -5.21 30.44
CA THR A 349 -3.41 -5.20 28.97
C THR A 349 -2.00 -5.23 28.38
N ILE A 350 -1.08 -4.47 28.98
CA ILE A 350 0.30 -4.30 28.49
C ILE A 350 1.27 -4.51 29.64
N LEU A 351 2.35 -5.24 29.40
CA LEU A 351 3.46 -5.41 30.32
C LEU A 351 4.78 -5.01 29.62
N THR A 352 5.41 -3.94 30.09
CA THR A 352 6.71 -3.47 29.60
C THR A 352 7.85 -4.15 30.33
N VAL A 353 8.81 -4.70 29.59
CA VAL A 353 9.94 -5.49 30.10
C VAL A 353 11.25 -5.18 29.41
N ALA A 354 12.35 -5.40 30.14
CA ALA A 354 13.71 -5.47 29.61
C ALA A 354 14.10 -6.95 29.32
N PRO A 355 14.07 -7.40 28.04
CA PRO A 355 14.20 -8.83 27.68
C PRO A 355 15.57 -9.45 27.99
N GLU A 356 16.60 -8.62 28.21
CA GLU A 356 17.96 -9.02 28.58
C GLU A 356 18.10 -9.41 30.06
N LEU A 357 17.11 -9.10 30.91
CA LEU A 357 17.12 -9.49 32.31
C LEU A 357 16.97 -11.01 32.49
N GLU A 358 17.67 -11.56 33.49
CA GLU A 358 17.65 -13.00 33.79
C GLU A 358 16.22 -13.53 33.95
N GLY A 359 15.93 -14.60 33.22
CA GLY A 359 14.63 -15.28 33.15
C GLY A 359 13.58 -14.62 32.25
N LEU A 360 13.62 -13.30 31.99
CA LEU A 360 12.52 -12.62 31.31
C LEU A 360 12.27 -13.08 29.88
N HIS A 361 13.30 -13.39 29.08
CA HIS A 361 13.11 -13.91 27.73
C HIS A 361 12.22 -15.17 27.70
N ALA A 362 12.28 -16.02 28.72
CA ALA A 362 11.37 -17.16 28.87
C ALA A 362 9.95 -16.73 29.28
N CYS A 363 9.83 -15.73 30.17
CA CYS A 363 8.54 -15.15 30.58
C CYS A 363 7.73 -14.61 29.40
N ILE A 364 8.36 -14.01 28.38
CA ILE A 364 7.67 -13.50 27.18
C ILE A 364 6.87 -14.62 26.48
N HIS A 365 7.53 -15.76 26.27
CA HIS A 365 6.95 -16.94 25.63
C HIS A 365 5.92 -17.67 26.54
N ASP A 366 6.09 -17.63 27.86
CA ASP A 366 5.08 -18.14 28.81
C ASP A 366 3.83 -17.24 28.83
N LEU A 367 4.00 -15.91 28.88
CA LEU A 367 2.91 -14.92 28.82
C LEU A 367 2.07 -15.09 27.55
N GLN A 368 2.73 -15.14 26.39
CA GLN A 368 2.11 -15.33 25.07
C GLN A 368 1.27 -16.62 24.95
N LYS A 369 1.43 -17.58 25.88
CA LYS A 369 0.69 -18.85 25.93
C LYS A 369 -0.33 -18.94 27.07
N ARG A 370 -0.29 -18.04 28.04
CA ARG A 370 -1.07 -18.12 29.30
C ARG A 370 -2.11 -17.02 29.44
N SER A 371 -1.88 -15.83 28.87
CA SER A 371 -2.75 -14.67 29.05
C SER A 371 -2.98 -13.89 27.75
N ASP A 372 -3.83 -12.87 27.81
CA ASP A 372 -4.04 -11.88 26.74
C ASP A 372 -3.20 -10.60 26.95
N ILE A 373 -2.09 -10.70 27.69
CA ILE A 373 -1.18 -9.59 27.97
C ILE A 373 -0.26 -9.33 26.78
N ILE A 374 -0.28 -8.09 26.27
CA ILE A 374 0.66 -7.61 25.26
C ILE A 374 2.02 -7.34 25.92
N VAL A 375 3.03 -8.11 25.53
CA VAL A 375 4.41 -7.86 25.97
C VAL A 375 5.03 -6.77 25.12
N SER A 376 5.52 -5.73 25.80
CA SER A 376 6.16 -4.56 25.20
C SER A 376 7.63 -4.45 25.64
N LEU A 377 8.52 -4.03 24.73
CA LEU A 377 9.94 -3.86 25.05
C LEU A 377 10.22 -2.39 25.43
N GLY A 378 10.86 -2.15 26.57
CA GLY A 378 11.15 -0.80 27.06
C GLY A 378 12.08 -0.81 28.29
N HIS A 379 12.69 0.33 28.62
CA HIS A 379 13.65 0.46 29.72
C HIS A 379 14.78 -0.58 29.67
N THR A 380 15.44 -0.69 28.52
CA THR A 380 16.25 -1.85 28.12
C THR A 380 17.56 -1.46 27.41
N GLU A 381 18.63 -2.20 27.72
CA GLU A 381 19.94 -2.16 27.05
C GLU A 381 20.10 -3.26 25.98
N ALA A 382 19.03 -4.00 25.67
CA ALA A 382 19.05 -5.09 24.71
C ALA A 382 19.62 -4.66 23.35
N SER A 383 20.59 -5.44 22.86
CA SER A 383 21.01 -5.35 21.47
C SER A 383 19.84 -5.58 20.52
N TYR A 384 19.96 -5.15 19.27
CA TYR A 384 18.98 -5.46 18.23
C TYR A 384 18.66 -6.96 18.16
N LYS A 385 19.64 -7.84 18.43
CA LYS A 385 19.45 -9.29 18.40
C LYS A 385 18.64 -9.84 19.57
N GLU A 386 18.84 -9.29 20.76
CA GLU A 386 18.05 -9.67 21.95
C GLU A 386 16.61 -9.14 21.81
N ALA A 387 16.45 -7.95 21.25
CA ALA A 387 15.15 -7.39 20.91
C ALA A 387 14.43 -8.19 19.79
N GLU A 388 15.14 -8.57 18.72
CA GLU A 388 14.62 -9.43 17.63
C GLU A 388 14.22 -10.82 18.15
N ALA A 389 15.03 -11.40 19.04
CA ALA A 389 14.71 -12.66 19.71
C ALA A 389 13.48 -12.52 20.64
N ALA A 390 13.33 -11.39 21.34
CA ALA A 390 12.17 -11.14 22.20
C ALA A 390 10.86 -10.99 21.40
N VAL A 391 10.89 -10.35 20.22
CA VAL A 391 9.74 -10.32 19.31
C VAL A 391 9.45 -11.72 18.77
N ALA A 392 10.48 -12.50 18.39
CA ALA A 392 10.32 -13.91 17.99
C ALA A 392 9.79 -14.82 19.12
N ALA A 393 9.99 -14.45 20.39
CA ALA A 393 9.45 -15.15 21.56
C ALA A 393 7.99 -14.75 21.89
N GLY A 394 7.46 -13.67 21.31
CA GLY A 394 6.07 -13.25 21.48
C GLY A 394 5.83 -11.79 21.84
N ALA A 395 6.87 -10.95 21.98
CA ALA A 395 6.66 -9.51 22.19
C ALA A 395 6.16 -8.83 20.89
N THR A 396 5.16 -7.97 21.00
CA THR A 396 4.48 -7.37 19.83
C THR A 396 4.47 -5.84 19.85
N MET A 397 5.06 -5.22 20.88
CA MET A 397 5.11 -3.76 21.01
C MET A 397 6.48 -3.26 21.55
N VAL A 398 6.75 -1.97 21.34
CA VAL A 398 7.85 -1.21 21.96
C VAL A 398 7.28 0.00 22.69
N THR A 399 7.68 0.20 23.95
CA THR A 399 7.17 1.28 24.81
C THR A 399 7.91 2.58 24.55
N HIS A 400 7.17 3.69 24.44
CA HIS A 400 7.64 5.07 24.22
C HIS A 400 8.96 5.22 23.45
N LEU A 401 9.00 4.69 22.22
CA LEU A 401 10.17 4.57 21.33
C LEU A 401 11.16 5.76 21.45
N PHE A 402 12.46 5.44 21.48
CA PHE A 402 13.61 6.31 21.79
C PHE A 402 13.82 6.64 23.28
N ASN A 403 12.78 6.62 24.12
CA ASN A 403 12.93 6.95 25.54
C ASN A 403 13.48 5.75 26.32
N ALA A 404 14.43 6.04 27.22
CA ALA A 404 14.97 5.08 28.18
C ALA A 404 15.36 3.72 27.57
N MET A 405 15.97 3.68 26.39
CA MET A 405 16.40 2.43 25.75
C MET A 405 17.78 2.57 25.12
N GLU A 406 18.32 1.50 24.53
CA GLU A 406 19.60 1.62 23.82
C GLU A 406 19.48 2.56 22.61
N ALA A 407 20.46 3.45 22.48
CA ALA A 407 20.46 4.51 21.48
C ALA A 407 20.77 3.94 20.09
N PHE A 408 19.96 4.35 19.10
CA PHE A 408 20.11 3.87 17.73
C PHE A 408 21.51 4.13 17.17
N HIS A 409 22.28 3.06 16.96
CA HIS A 409 23.64 3.12 16.47
C HIS A 409 23.83 2.26 15.20
N HIS A 410 24.62 2.78 14.24
CA HIS A 410 24.76 2.17 12.91
C HIS A 410 25.36 0.75 12.87
N ARG A 411 25.93 0.26 13.98
CA ARG A 411 26.45 -1.12 14.12
C ARG A 411 25.55 -2.06 14.91
N ASP A 412 24.70 -1.48 15.75
CA ASP A 412 23.71 -2.17 16.57
C ASP A 412 22.58 -1.16 16.85
N PRO A 413 21.44 -1.24 16.16
CA PRO A 413 20.40 -0.24 16.25
C PRO A 413 19.51 -0.38 17.51
N GLY A 414 19.80 -1.35 18.40
CA GLY A 414 19.00 -1.61 19.59
C GLY A 414 17.53 -1.96 19.27
N PRO A 415 16.60 -1.76 20.22
CA PRO A 415 15.16 -1.98 19.99
C PRO A 415 14.60 -1.06 18.89
N VAL A 416 15.19 0.13 18.70
CA VAL A 416 14.80 1.07 17.64
C VAL A 416 15.01 0.47 16.24
N GLY A 417 15.91 -0.50 16.07
CA GLY A 417 16.10 -1.21 14.80
C GLY A 417 14.87 -1.99 14.32
N LEU A 418 14.01 -2.47 15.22
CA LEU A 418 12.88 -3.35 14.91
C LEU A 418 11.87 -2.72 13.93
N ILE A 419 11.68 -1.39 14.01
CA ILE A 419 10.77 -0.66 13.10
C ILE A 419 11.35 -0.54 11.68
N GLY A 420 12.66 -0.80 11.48
CA GLY A 420 13.36 -0.68 10.20
C GLY A 420 13.36 -1.95 9.35
N CYS A 421 12.98 -3.10 9.90
CA CYS A 421 13.25 -4.41 9.30
C CYS A 421 12.49 -4.66 7.99
N SER A 422 13.12 -5.35 7.03
CA SER A 422 12.53 -5.61 5.71
C SER A 422 11.71 -6.90 5.67
N LEU A 423 10.40 -6.75 5.44
CA LEU A 423 9.38 -7.82 5.41
C LEU A 423 9.49 -8.81 4.23
N GLN A 424 10.66 -8.95 3.60
CA GLN A 424 10.87 -9.84 2.44
C GLN A 424 11.67 -11.11 2.75
N ASN A 425 12.33 -11.22 3.91
CA ASN A 425 13.08 -12.44 4.31
C ASN A 425 13.15 -12.69 5.83
N SER A 426 12.49 -11.90 6.69
CA SER A 426 12.44 -12.17 8.14
C SER A 426 11.27 -13.10 8.48
N ALA A 427 11.46 -13.96 9.48
CA ALA A 427 10.42 -14.79 10.09
C ALA A 427 9.64 -14.06 11.20
N VAL A 428 9.92 -12.77 11.42
CA VAL A 428 9.43 -11.95 12.53
C VAL A 428 8.71 -10.72 11.98
N GLU A 429 7.48 -10.46 12.45
CA GLU A 429 6.69 -9.28 12.08
C GLU A 429 7.22 -8.02 12.79
N LYS A 430 6.94 -6.82 12.25
CA LYS A 430 7.30 -5.57 12.92
C LYS A 430 6.39 -5.37 14.15
N PRO A 431 6.94 -5.05 15.34
CA PRO A 431 6.11 -4.69 16.48
C PRO A 431 5.50 -3.30 16.29
N TYR A 432 4.35 -3.08 16.93
CA TYR A 432 3.82 -1.74 17.16
C TYR A 432 4.76 -0.94 18.07
N TYR A 433 4.63 0.38 18.11
CA TYR A 433 5.42 1.20 19.03
C TYR A 433 4.64 2.42 19.52
N GLY A 434 4.69 2.66 20.83
CA GLY A 434 4.23 3.93 21.41
C GLY A 434 5.21 5.05 21.08
N ILE A 435 4.73 6.25 20.78
CA ILE A 435 5.57 7.45 20.63
C ILE A 435 4.91 8.69 21.24
N ILE A 436 5.68 9.40 22.07
CA ILE A 436 5.25 10.62 22.76
C ILE A 436 5.52 11.81 21.82
N ALA A 437 4.49 12.20 21.06
CA ALA A 437 4.61 13.25 20.05
C ALA A 437 4.47 14.67 20.64
N ASP A 438 5.15 14.98 21.74
CA ASP A 438 5.10 16.30 22.40
C ASP A 438 6.20 17.29 21.96
N GLY A 439 7.25 16.79 21.30
CA GLY A 439 8.41 17.57 20.86
C GLY A 439 9.50 17.75 21.94
N VAL A 440 9.37 17.09 23.09
CA VAL A 440 10.34 17.08 24.20
C VAL A 440 10.92 15.68 24.41
N HIS A 441 10.07 14.66 24.47
CA HIS A 441 10.48 13.25 24.60
C HIS A 441 11.05 12.68 23.30
N ALA A 442 10.65 13.22 22.15
CA ALA A 442 11.24 12.93 20.86
C ALA A 442 11.30 14.19 19.97
N ASP A 443 12.46 14.45 19.37
CA ASP A 443 12.61 15.50 18.36
C ASP A 443 11.68 15.24 17.16
N PRO A 444 11.07 16.27 16.54
CA PRO A 444 10.24 16.13 15.35
C PRO A 444 10.88 15.29 14.21
N SER A 445 12.21 15.32 14.09
CA SER A 445 12.98 14.50 13.14
C SER A 445 12.97 13.02 13.51
N SER A 446 13.12 12.68 14.80
CA SER A 446 13.04 11.31 15.30
C SER A 446 11.62 10.74 15.15
N VAL A 447 10.59 11.53 15.45
CA VAL A 447 9.18 11.18 15.20
C VAL A 447 8.96 10.91 13.70
N ARG A 448 9.51 11.75 12.82
CA ARG A 448 9.47 11.55 11.36
C ARG A 448 10.19 10.28 10.91
N ILE A 449 11.36 9.98 11.45
CA ILE A 449 12.14 8.77 11.10
C ILE A 449 11.36 7.51 11.49
N ALA A 450 10.84 7.43 12.72
CA ALA A 450 10.05 6.30 13.18
C ALA A 450 8.78 6.12 12.32
N TYR A 451 8.00 7.20 12.18
CA TYR A 451 6.75 7.17 11.42
C TYR A 451 6.94 6.77 9.95
N VAL A 452 8.00 7.26 9.28
CA VAL A 452 8.28 6.87 7.89
C VAL A 452 8.77 5.43 7.77
N ALA A 453 9.44 4.87 8.79
CA ALA A 453 9.90 3.49 8.81
C ALA A 453 8.75 2.47 9.02
N HIS A 454 7.74 2.81 9.83
CA HIS A 454 6.59 1.93 10.10
C HIS A 454 5.29 2.70 10.43
N PRO A 455 4.61 3.31 9.43
CA PRO A 455 3.41 4.14 9.67
C PRO A 455 2.27 3.42 10.39
N GLU A 456 2.00 2.17 10.00
CA GLU A 456 0.89 1.35 10.50
C GLU A 456 1.12 0.82 11.92
N GLY A 457 2.38 0.81 12.41
CA GLY A 457 2.73 0.38 13.77
C GLY A 457 2.78 1.54 14.77
N CYS A 458 2.69 2.78 14.30
CA CYS A 458 2.80 3.98 15.11
C CYS A 458 1.56 4.15 16.01
N ILE A 459 1.74 4.10 17.33
CA ILE A 459 0.73 4.40 18.33
C ILE A 459 1.09 5.73 18.99
N LEU A 460 0.16 6.68 18.99
CA LEU A 460 0.28 7.86 19.83
C LEU A 460 -0.09 7.50 21.26
N VAL A 461 0.80 7.84 22.19
CA VAL A 461 0.54 7.85 23.64
C VAL A 461 0.80 9.27 24.15
N THR A 462 0.10 9.68 25.21
CA THR A 462 0.48 10.94 25.88
C THR A 462 1.63 10.75 26.86
N ASP A 463 1.75 9.57 27.49
CA ASP A 463 2.59 9.35 28.68
C ASP A 463 2.28 10.39 29.77
N ALA A 464 0.99 10.74 29.90
CA ALA A 464 0.56 11.80 30.78
C ALA A 464 0.69 11.41 32.26
N ILE A 465 1.18 12.35 33.07
CA ILE A 465 1.39 12.20 34.51
C ILE A 465 0.44 13.10 35.32
N ALA A 466 0.45 12.98 36.65
CA ALA A 466 -0.44 13.74 37.53
C ALA A 466 -0.44 15.27 37.29
N ALA A 467 0.65 15.84 36.77
CA ALA A 467 0.75 17.26 36.38
C ALA A 467 -0.14 17.67 35.18
N ALA A 468 -0.64 16.72 34.38
CA ALA A 468 -1.43 16.99 33.20
C ALA A 468 -2.83 17.53 33.56
N GLY A 469 -3.30 18.55 32.85
CA GLY A 469 -4.62 19.15 33.07
C GLY A 469 -4.80 19.96 34.36
N VAL A 470 -3.72 20.24 35.10
CA VAL A 470 -3.71 21.10 36.31
C VAL A 470 -2.64 22.19 36.26
N GLU A 471 -2.83 23.23 37.07
CA GLU A 471 -1.85 24.26 37.36
C GLU A 471 -0.98 23.88 38.58
N GLY A 472 0.23 24.42 38.64
CA GLY A 472 1.21 24.14 39.69
C GLY A 472 2.53 23.61 39.15
N ASP A 473 3.57 23.71 39.98
CA ASP A 473 4.94 23.38 39.60
C ASP A 473 5.40 22.01 40.11
N ASN A 474 4.87 21.49 41.22
CA ASN A 474 5.43 20.32 41.93
C ASN A 474 4.36 19.25 42.15
N PHE A 475 4.66 18.01 41.78
CA PHE A 475 3.76 16.86 41.87
C PHE A 475 4.54 15.60 42.29
N MET A 476 3.84 14.46 42.38
CA MET A 476 4.44 13.14 42.55
C MET A 476 4.35 12.33 41.25
N LEU A 477 5.30 11.41 41.05
CA LEU A 477 5.19 10.24 40.18
C LEU A 477 5.60 9.02 41.02
N GLY A 478 4.63 8.22 41.46
CA GLY A 478 4.86 7.17 42.44
C GLY A 478 5.50 7.70 43.73
N THR A 479 6.70 7.21 44.07
CA THR A 479 7.49 7.67 45.23
C THR A 479 8.29 8.95 44.99
N MET A 480 8.44 9.39 43.73
CA MET A 480 9.35 10.48 43.34
C MET A 480 8.65 11.83 43.27
N ARG A 481 9.37 12.90 43.63
CA ARG A 481 8.93 14.28 43.35
C ARG A 481 9.31 14.68 41.94
N ILE A 482 8.36 15.26 41.23
CA ILE A 482 8.53 15.78 39.88
C ILE A 482 8.21 17.27 39.85
N ARG A 483 8.94 18.02 39.04
CA ARG A 483 8.80 19.46 38.86
C ARG A 483 8.58 19.81 37.40
N ARG A 484 7.52 20.57 37.14
CA ARG A 484 7.25 21.25 35.86
C ARG A 484 8.25 22.38 35.66
N LYS A 485 8.92 22.39 34.50
CA LYS A 485 9.85 23.45 34.08
C LYS A 485 9.22 24.39 33.05
N SER A 486 8.31 23.88 32.23
CA SER A 486 7.63 24.66 31.18
C SER A 486 6.21 24.14 30.93
N ASN A 487 5.52 24.71 29.95
CA ASN A 487 4.19 24.23 29.58
C ASN A 487 4.19 22.77 29.09
N VAL A 488 5.34 22.23 28.64
CA VAL A 488 5.49 20.87 28.09
C VAL A 488 6.55 20.00 28.80
N GLU A 489 7.52 20.58 29.51
CA GLU A 489 8.62 19.84 30.16
C GLU A 489 8.35 19.61 31.65
N VAL A 490 8.43 18.33 32.08
CA VAL A 490 8.43 17.92 33.49
C VAL A 490 9.62 16.99 33.75
N VAL A 491 10.34 17.22 34.86
CA VAL A 491 11.52 16.43 35.26
C VAL A 491 11.44 15.95 36.71
N ILE A 492 12.25 14.97 37.09
CA ILE A 492 12.45 14.60 38.50
C ILE A 492 13.12 15.76 39.26
N GLU A 493 12.61 16.11 40.45
CA GLU A 493 13.14 17.20 41.27
C GLU A 493 14.66 17.05 41.53
N GLY A 494 15.43 18.10 41.25
CA GLY A 494 16.88 18.10 41.40
C GLY A 494 17.67 17.51 40.21
N THR A 495 17.02 17.08 39.13
CA THR A 495 17.67 16.48 37.96
C THR A 495 17.28 17.15 36.63
N ASN A 496 17.80 16.61 35.51
CA ASN A 496 17.30 16.89 34.16
C ASN A 496 16.64 15.66 33.50
N THR A 497 16.34 14.61 34.27
CA THR A 497 15.66 13.42 33.77
C THR A 497 14.18 13.74 33.57
N LEU A 498 13.67 13.61 32.34
CA LEU A 498 12.24 13.71 32.05
C LEU A 498 11.46 12.65 32.82
N ALA A 499 10.24 12.98 33.22
CA ALA A 499 9.40 12.12 34.07
C ALA A 499 8.00 11.92 33.48
N GLY A 500 7.89 11.86 32.14
CA GLY A 500 6.63 11.81 31.41
C GLY A 500 6.08 13.19 31.04
N SER A 501 4.95 13.22 30.35
CA SER A 501 4.44 14.42 29.68
C SER A 501 3.22 15.08 30.36
N VAL A 502 2.88 16.27 29.86
CA VAL A 502 1.63 17.00 30.13
C VAL A 502 0.85 17.29 28.84
N ALA A 503 1.22 16.63 27.74
CA ALA A 503 0.54 16.72 26.45
C ALA A 503 -0.89 16.16 26.50
N THR A 504 -1.69 16.53 25.51
CA THR A 504 -3.05 16.00 25.30
C THR A 504 -3.08 15.19 24.01
N MET A 505 -3.95 14.18 23.89
CA MET A 505 -4.04 13.39 22.66
C MET A 505 -4.29 14.26 21.38
N PRO A 506 -5.13 15.31 21.40
CA PRO A 506 -5.21 16.29 20.32
C PRO A 506 -3.90 17.01 19.99
N THR A 507 -3.06 17.30 21.00
CA THR A 507 -1.71 17.85 20.82
C THR A 507 -0.83 16.83 20.09
N CYS A 508 -0.81 15.58 20.53
CA CYS A 508 -0.02 14.51 19.91
C CYS A 508 -0.44 14.24 18.45
N ILE A 509 -1.75 14.25 18.14
CA ILE A 509 -2.27 14.10 16.78
C ILE A 509 -1.82 15.27 15.89
N ARG A 510 -1.96 16.52 16.35
CA ARG A 510 -1.53 17.72 15.63
C ARG A 510 -0.03 17.70 15.36
N ASN A 511 0.75 17.45 16.40
CA ASN A 511 2.20 17.35 16.33
C ASN A 511 2.63 16.23 15.37
N LEU A 512 1.98 15.06 15.37
CA LEU A 512 2.30 13.99 14.42
C LEU A 512 2.09 14.43 12.96
N VAL A 513 1.04 15.19 12.64
CA VAL A 513 0.86 15.79 11.30
C VAL A 513 1.99 16.76 10.99
N GLN A 514 2.26 17.73 11.86
CA GLN A 514 3.25 18.79 11.62
C GLN A 514 4.70 18.23 11.56
N PHE A 515 5.03 17.29 12.44
CA PHE A 515 6.38 16.71 12.57
C PHE A 515 6.70 15.72 11.44
N THR A 516 5.70 15.08 10.82
CA THR A 516 5.92 14.04 9.79
C THR A 516 5.53 14.47 8.37
N GLY A 517 4.47 15.28 8.23
CA GLY A 517 3.79 15.54 6.96
C GLY A 517 2.73 14.49 6.58
N CYS A 518 2.33 13.60 7.50
CA CYS A 518 1.24 12.65 7.26
C CYS A 518 -0.13 13.34 7.18
N THR A 519 -1.14 12.65 6.64
CA THR A 519 -2.50 13.19 6.61
C THR A 519 -3.15 13.12 7.99
N LEU A 520 -4.09 14.04 8.29
CA LEU A 520 -4.88 14.01 9.53
C LEU A 520 -5.55 12.64 9.77
N ALA A 521 -6.02 11.98 8.71
CA ALA A 521 -6.61 10.64 8.79
C ALA A 521 -5.62 9.60 9.35
N GLN A 522 -4.36 9.64 8.90
CA GLN A 522 -3.31 8.75 9.40
C GLN A 522 -2.89 9.09 10.84
N ALA A 523 -2.79 10.38 11.18
CA ALA A 523 -2.48 10.79 12.54
C ALA A 523 -3.57 10.38 13.55
N ILE A 524 -4.84 10.44 13.15
CA ILE A 524 -5.96 9.95 13.96
C ILE A 524 -5.98 8.42 14.01
N ASN A 525 -5.62 7.69 12.95
CA ASN A 525 -5.47 6.22 13.01
C ASN A 525 -4.44 5.80 14.09
N ALA A 526 -3.34 6.55 14.25
CA ALA A 526 -2.34 6.31 15.30
C ALA A 526 -2.88 6.53 16.73
N ALA A 527 -3.99 7.24 16.90
CA ALA A 527 -4.70 7.44 18.17
C ALA A 527 -6.03 6.64 18.28
N THR A 528 -6.34 5.77 17.31
CA THR A 528 -7.62 5.04 17.24
C THR A 528 -7.43 3.60 16.76
N MET A 529 -7.24 3.40 15.46
CA MET A 529 -7.12 2.08 14.82
C MET A 529 -5.86 1.32 15.24
N HIS A 530 -4.70 1.99 15.33
CA HIS A 530 -3.43 1.32 15.66
C HIS A 530 -3.41 0.83 17.12
N PRO A 531 -3.73 1.65 18.14
CA PRO A 531 -3.87 1.16 19.51
C PRO A 531 -4.99 0.13 19.69
N ALA A 532 -6.08 0.19 18.92
CA ALA A 532 -7.11 -0.86 18.96
C ALA A 532 -6.62 -2.20 18.38
N LYS A 533 -5.77 -2.18 17.35
CA LYS A 533 -5.16 -3.38 16.76
C LYS A 533 -4.11 -4.02 17.67
N SER A 534 -3.20 -3.21 18.25
CA SER A 534 -2.06 -3.74 19.02
C SER A 534 -2.47 -4.53 20.26
N ILE A 535 -3.62 -4.19 20.86
CA ILE A 535 -4.21 -4.89 22.01
C ILE A 535 -5.42 -5.79 21.63
N GLY A 536 -5.65 -6.02 20.33
CA GLY A 536 -6.63 -6.99 19.84
C GLY A 536 -8.11 -6.64 20.02
N ILE A 537 -8.48 -5.35 20.10
CA ILE A 537 -9.87 -4.87 20.29
C ILE A 537 -10.44 -4.12 19.07
N SER A 538 -9.79 -4.22 17.90
CA SER A 538 -10.22 -3.54 16.65
C SER A 538 -11.53 -4.07 16.05
N ASP A 539 -12.08 -5.16 16.59
CA ASP A 539 -13.43 -5.67 16.35
C ASP A 539 -14.51 -4.79 17.01
N ARG A 540 -14.17 -4.10 18.10
CA ARG A 540 -15.11 -3.32 18.93
C ARG A 540 -14.79 -1.83 19.04
N LYS A 541 -13.54 -1.40 18.89
CA LYS A 541 -13.11 0.01 19.01
C LYS A 541 -12.14 0.46 17.92
N GLY A 542 -11.83 1.76 17.88
CA GLY A 542 -10.85 2.35 16.97
C GLY A 542 -11.33 2.49 15.51
N THR A 543 -12.62 2.26 15.24
CA THR A 543 -13.23 2.35 13.91
C THR A 543 -14.71 2.76 13.99
N LEU A 544 -15.29 3.15 12.85
CA LEU A 544 -16.72 3.52 12.70
C LEU A 544 -17.43 2.57 11.72
N MET A 545 -17.24 1.26 11.92
CA MET A 545 -17.80 0.19 11.09
C MET A 545 -19.01 -0.45 11.80
N PRO A 546 -20.01 -1.00 11.06
CA PRO A 546 -21.14 -1.69 11.68
C PRO A 546 -20.71 -2.77 12.68
N GLY A 547 -21.37 -2.82 13.84
CA GLY A 547 -21.06 -3.74 14.95
C GLY A 547 -20.11 -3.17 16.02
N THR A 548 -19.33 -2.14 15.72
CA THR A 548 -18.40 -1.54 16.70
C THR A 548 -19.11 -0.60 17.67
N ASP A 549 -18.46 -0.30 18.79
CA ASP A 549 -18.99 0.63 19.80
C ASP A 549 -19.25 2.02 19.19
N ALA A 550 -20.26 2.72 19.72
CA ALA A 550 -20.60 4.08 19.32
C ALA A 550 -19.86 5.16 20.14
N ASP A 551 -18.62 4.91 20.58
CA ASP A 551 -17.77 5.92 21.21
C ASP A 551 -16.96 6.68 20.15
N PHE A 552 -17.33 7.94 19.90
CA PHE A 552 -16.75 8.74 18.80
C PHE A 552 -16.60 10.22 19.15
N VAL A 553 -15.62 10.87 18.52
CA VAL A 553 -15.34 12.30 18.66
C VAL A 553 -15.86 13.06 17.44
N ILE A 554 -16.57 14.16 17.67
CA ILE A 554 -16.94 15.14 16.65
C ILE A 554 -15.92 16.27 16.72
N LEU A 555 -15.11 16.41 15.67
CA LEU A 555 -14.14 17.48 15.49
C LEU A 555 -14.77 18.63 14.69
N ASP A 556 -14.56 19.87 15.12
CA ASP A 556 -14.92 21.10 14.39
C ASP A 556 -13.81 22.14 14.50
N GLY A 557 -14.07 23.40 14.11
CA GLY A 557 -13.15 24.51 14.38
C GLY A 557 -11.81 24.39 13.66
N PHE A 558 -11.77 23.65 12.55
CA PHE A 558 -10.57 23.48 11.72
C PHE A 558 -10.01 24.83 11.26
N ASP A 559 -8.71 25.04 11.46
CA ASP A 559 -8.05 26.22 10.91
C ASP A 559 -8.02 26.18 9.36
N ALA A 560 -8.18 27.34 8.74
CA ALA A 560 -8.26 27.46 7.28
C ALA A 560 -6.90 27.30 6.56
N THR A 561 -5.79 27.32 7.31
CA THR A 561 -4.41 27.20 6.81
C THR A 561 -3.72 25.91 7.27
N ASP A 562 -4.02 25.40 8.47
CA ASP A 562 -3.53 24.12 8.98
C ASP A 562 -4.68 23.23 9.50
N SER A 563 -5.09 22.26 8.68
CA SER A 563 -6.14 21.29 9.05
C SER A 563 -5.79 20.35 10.22
N SER A 564 -4.56 20.34 10.73
CA SER A 564 -4.19 19.64 11.97
C SER A 564 -4.58 20.42 13.24
N VAL A 565 -4.88 21.71 13.11
CA VAL A 565 -5.48 22.52 14.17
C VAL A 565 -7.00 22.34 14.10
N PHE A 566 -7.55 21.63 15.09
CA PHE A 566 -8.99 21.38 15.25
C PHE A 566 -9.41 21.55 16.72
N SER A 567 -10.72 21.71 16.92
CA SER A 567 -11.40 21.67 18.22
C SER A 567 -12.21 20.38 18.37
N ILE A 568 -12.46 19.97 19.62
CA ILE A 568 -13.43 18.91 19.93
C ILE A 568 -14.77 19.58 20.21
N ALA A 569 -15.76 19.36 19.34
CA ALA A 569 -17.09 19.90 19.50
C ALA A 569 -17.93 19.10 20.50
N GLN A 570 -17.84 17.76 20.43
CA GLN A 570 -18.56 16.83 21.29
C GLN A 570 -17.88 15.45 21.26
N VAL A 571 -17.99 14.69 22.36
CA VAL A 571 -17.78 13.23 22.36
C VAL A 571 -19.14 12.54 22.52
N TYR A 572 -19.39 11.48 21.76
CA TYR A 572 -20.61 10.66 21.82
C TYR A 572 -20.35 9.36 22.59
N GLY A 573 -21.42 8.77 23.13
CA GLY A 573 -21.39 7.61 24.05
C GLY A 573 -21.62 7.98 25.52
N PHE A 574 -21.49 9.27 25.88
CA PHE A 574 -21.33 9.70 27.29
C PHE A 574 -22.31 10.81 27.74
N LYS A 575 -23.51 10.89 27.16
CA LYS A 575 -24.58 11.74 27.72
C LYS A 575 -25.33 10.97 28.80
N GLU A 576 -25.20 11.40 30.06
CA GLU A 576 -26.26 11.19 31.05
C GLU A 576 -27.56 11.78 30.49
N ILE A 577 -28.67 11.05 30.60
CA ILE A 577 -30.00 11.63 30.40
C ILE A 577 -30.28 12.47 31.64
N PRO A 578 -30.41 13.82 31.55
CA PRO A 578 -30.78 14.61 32.71
C PRO A 578 -32.20 14.21 33.12
N GLU A 579 -32.40 13.86 34.39
CA GLU A 579 -33.75 13.75 34.92
C GLU A 579 -34.48 15.10 34.73
N LYS A 580 -35.80 15.02 34.52
CA LYS A 580 -36.60 16.23 34.26
C LYS A 580 -36.49 17.18 35.45
N ASN A 581 -36.12 18.43 35.16
CA ASN A 581 -36.07 19.61 36.05
C ASN A 581 -34.72 19.96 36.71
N ASP A 582 -33.74 20.47 35.94
CA ASP A 582 -33.29 21.85 36.21
C ASP A 582 -32.78 22.55 34.93
N PHE A 583 -33.56 23.51 34.41
CA PHE A 583 -33.17 24.33 33.25
C PHE A 583 -32.51 25.63 33.73
N LYS A 584 -31.35 25.51 34.39
CA LYS A 584 -30.54 26.64 34.86
C LYS A 584 -29.16 26.68 34.23
N GLN A 585 -28.69 27.90 34.00
CA GLN A 585 -27.52 28.18 33.19
C GLN A 585 -26.21 27.90 33.94
N HIS A 586 -25.49 26.85 33.54
CA HIS A 586 -24.04 26.81 33.67
C HIS A 586 -23.38 26.78 32.30
N LYS A 587 -23.10 27.96 31.75
CA LYS A 587 -22.14 28.13 30.65
C LYS A 587 -20.74 27.78 31.15
N LEU A 588 -20.30 26.53 30.97
CA LEU A 588 -18.88 26.21 31.05
C LEU A 588 -18.21 26.50 29.71
N LEU A 589 -17.91 27.79 29.47
CA LEU A 589 -17.17 28.22 28.29
C LEU A 589 -15.70 27.79 28.43
N ALA A 590 -15.36 26.68 27.78
CA ALA A 590 -13.99 26.21 27.62
C ALA A 590 -13.58 26.29 26.13
N ARG A 591 -13.46 27.52 25.60
CA ARG A 591 -12.57 27.71 24.44
C ARG A 591 -11.15 27.41 24.90
N ILE A 592 -10.42 26.63 24.11
CA ILE A 592 -8.97 26.54 24.24
C ILE A 592 -8.40 27.69 23.42
N ASP A 593 -8.34 28.89 24.03
CA ASP A 593 -7.51 29.97 23.50
C ASP A 593 -6.04 29.58 23.81
N ASP A 594 -5.42 28.84 22.91
CA ASP A 594 -4.04 28.33 23.03
C ASP A 594 -3.02 29.46 22.82
N SER A 595 -2.96 30.38 23.79
CA SER A 595 -2.09 31.57 23.75
C SER A 595 -0.64 31.25 24.12
N SER A 596 -0.04 30.27 23.43
CA SER A 596 1.36 29.88 23.55
C SER A 596 2.24 30.67 22.56
N ALA A 597 2.42 31.98 22.84
CA ALA A 597 3.11 32.93 21.96
C ALA A 597 4.63 32.69 21.86
N ALA A 598 5.07 31.76 20.99
CA ALA A 598 6.47 31.32 20.89
C ALA A 598 7.12 31.35 19.49
N PHE A 599 6.45 31.81 18.43
CA PHE A 599 7.07 31.88 17.08
C PHE A 599 6.80 33.16 16.25
N THR A 600 6.00 34.11 16.73
CA THR A 600 5.51 35.26 15.93
C THR A 600 6.31 36.56 16.10
N VAL A 601 7.53 36.50 16.66
CA VAL A 601 8.32 37.70 17.00
C VAL A 601 9.29 38.13 15.88
N TYR A 602 9.66 37.25 14.94
CA TYR A 602 10.68 37.56 13.92
C TYR A 602 10.12 38.24 12.64
N ALA A 603 8.80 38.22 12.41
CA ALA A 603 8.18 38.72 11.17
C ALA A 603 7.62 40.16 11.26
N ALA A 604 7.19 40.60 12.45
CA ALA A 604 6.43 41.86 12.60
C ALA A 604 7.28 43.14 12.45
N THR A 605 8.57 43.08 12.77
CA THR A 605 9.45 44.26 12.88
C THR A 605 9.85 44.86 11.52
N VAL A 606 9.75 44.08 10.43
CA VAL A 606 10.21 44.52 9.10
C VAL A 606 9.18 45.37 8.36
N ILE A 607 7.88 45.10 8.54
CA ILE A 607 6.80 45.73 7.76
C ILE A 607 6.50 47.17 8.24
N ASN A 608 6.55 47.42 9.55
CA ASN A 608 6.18 48.71 10.14
C ASN A 608 7.14 49.88 9.83
N ASN A 609 8.34 49.62 9.29
CA ASN A 609 9.32 50.66 8.95
C ASN A 609 9.27 51.14 7.49
N VAL A 610 8.45 50.52 6.62
CA VAL A 610 8.37 50.89 5.18
C VAL A 610 7.24 51.89 4.90
N VAL A 611 6.24 52.00 5.77
CA VAL A 611 5.01 52.81 5.55
C VAL A 611 5.10 54.19 6.22
N LYS A 612 6.30 54.73 6.43
CA LYS A 612 6.49 56.05 7.10
C LYS A 612 7.31 57.11 6.35
N GLU A 613 7.87 56.78 5.19
CA GLU A 613 8.53 57.76 4.32
C GLU A 613 8.06 57.59 2.86
N ASN A 614 7.02 58.35 2.48
CA ASN A 614 6.83 58.98 1.17
C ASN A 614 5.45 59.67 1.09
N SER A 615 5.32 60.80 1.79
CA SER A 615 4.23 61.75 1.56
C SER A 615 4.68 62.79 0.53
N ASN A 616 4.02 62.85 -0.64
CA ASN A 616 3.58 64.08 -1.31
C ASN A 616 2.96 63.78 -2.69
N ASN A 617 1.85 64.48 -2.98
CA ASN A 617 1.22 64.69 -4.31
C ASN A 617 0.66 63.42 -5.02
N ASP A 618 -0.50 63.44 -5.69
CA ASP A 618 -1.45 64.52 -5.99
C ASP A 618 -2.91 64.14 -5.65
N HIS A 619 -3.69 65.12 -5.21
CA HIS A 619 -5.00 64.92 -4.60
C HIS A 619 -6.16 65.22 -5.58
N GLN A 620 -6.27 64.45 -6.68
CA GLN A 620 -7.40 64.61 -7.63
C GLN A 620 -7.93 63.34 -8.33
N THR A 621 -7.19 62.23 -8.35
CA THR A 621 -7.56 61.04 -9.16
C THR A 621 -8.51 60.05 -8.47
N ILE A 622 -8.69 60.13 -7.15
CA ILE A 622 -9.33 59.07 -6.35
C ILE A 622 -10.87 59.02 -6.54
N THR A 623 -11.51 60.18 -6.76
CA THR A 623 -12.99 60.29 -6.79
C THR A 623 -13.64 59.64 -8.03
N ALA A 624 -12.88 59.28 -9.06
CA ALA A 624 -13.40 58.61 -10.26
C ALA A 624 -13.47 57.08 -10.13
N ALA A 625 -12.57 56.46 -9.36
CA ALA A 625 -12.50 55.00 -9.25
C ALA A 625 -13.64 54.40 -8.39
N ALA A 626 -14.07 55.11 -7.34
CA ALA A 626 -15.09 54.63 -6.41
C ALA A 626 -16.48 54.44 -7.05
N ALA A 627 -16.79 55.15 -8.14
CA ALA A 627 -18.08 55.08 -8.82
C ALA A 627 -18.23 53.85 -9.73
N ALA A 628 -17.13 53.23 -10.16
CA ALA A 628 -17.15 52.09 -11.09
C ALA A 628 -17.33 50.72 -10.38
N ILE A 629 -17.07 50.65 -9.07
CA ILE A 629 -16.99 49.38 -8.32
C ILE A 629 -18.37 48.92 -7.82
N ASN A 630 -19.31 49.84 -7.59
CA ASN A 630 -20.61 49.53 -6.99
C ASN A 630 -21.71 49.07 -7.98
N ASN A 631 -21.37 48.72 -9.22
CA ASN A 631 -22.36 48.48 -10.28
C ASN A 631 -22.15 47.19 -11.10
N SER A 632 -21.53 46.17 -10.51
CA SER A 632 -21.61 44.77 -10.98
C SER A 632 -22.01 43.87 -9.82
N ALA A 633 -23.16 43.19 -9.94
CA ALA A 633 -23.75 42.39 -8.87
C ALA A 633 -22.96 41.10 -8.54
N ALA A 634 -23.26 40.52 -7.38
CA ALA A 634 -22.53 39.42 -6.77
C ALA A 634 -22.44 38.14 -7.63
N ILE A 635 -21.27 37.49 -7.58
CA ILE A 635 -21.04 36.09 -7.97
C ILE A 635 -20.17 35.42 -6.89
N ASN A 636 -20.60 34.27 -6.37
CA ASN A 636 -19.85 33.48 -5.39
C ASN A 636 -18.89 32.50 -6.10
N ASP A 637 -17.60 32.83 -6.22
CA ASP A 637 -16.60 32.03 -6.96
C ASP A 637 -16.00 30.85 -6.16
N SER A 638 -16.82 30.10 -5.43
CA SER A 638 -16.38 28.98 -4.57
C SER A 638 -17.06 27.63 -4.85
N THR A 639 -18.25 27.64 -5.45
CA THR A 639 -19.06 26.46 -5.74
C THR A 639 -19.40 26.39 -7.23
N PRO A 640 -19.31 25.22 -7.88
CA PRO A 640 -19.88 25.02 -9.21
C PRO A 640 -21.39 25.27 -9.20
N SER A 641 -21.97 25.66 -10.34
CA SER A 641 -23.41 25.73 -10.53
C SER A 641 -24.08 24.40 -10.12
N PRO A 642 -24.95 24.38 -9.09
CA PRO A 642 -25.60 23.15 -8.64
C PRO A 642 -26.45 22.51 -9.74
N GLU A 643 -27.19 23.33 -10.50
CA GLU A 643 -28.00 22.91 -11.64
C GLU A 643 -27.15 22.22 -12.72
N THR A 644 -25.95 22.73 -13.00
CA THR A 644 -25.02 22.14 -13.97
C THR A 644 -24.51 20.79 -13.47
N LEU A 645 -24.18 20.64 -12.18
CA LEU A 645 -23.75 19.37 -11.60
C LEU A 645 -24.88 18.34 -11.54
N GLU A 646 -26.10 18.74 -11.15
CA GLU A 646 -27.27 17.86 -11.12
C GLU A 646 -27.65 17.37 -12.53
N ARG A 647 -27.63 18.27 -13.52
CA ARG A 647 -27.84 17.95 -14.93
C ARG A 647 -26.78 17.00 -15.48
N LEU A 648 -25.52 17.11 -15.05
CA LEU A 648 -24.47 16.15 -15.45
C LEU A 648 -24.59 14.83 -14.70
N SER A 649 -24.90 14.86 -13.40
CA SER A 649 -25.09 13.67 -12.57
C SER A 649 -26.21 12.77 -13.09
N SER A 650 -27.37 13.35 -13.43
CA SER A 650 -28.50 12.64 -14.05
C SER A 650 -28.20 12.10 -15.46
N MET A 651 -27.27 12.71 -16.21
CA MET A 651 -26.85 12.25 -17.54
C MET A 651 -25.80 11.11 -17.54
N PHE A 652 -25.13 10.87 -16.41
CA PHE A 652 -24.04 9.87 -16.31
C PHE A 652 -24.29 8.79 -15.24
N THR A 653 -25.17 9.01 -14.27
CA THR A 653 -25.55 8.00 -13.26
C THR A 653 -26.39 6.89 -13.89
N ILE A 654 -26.06 5.63 -13.58
CA ILE A 654 -26.84 4.44 -13.94
C ILE A 654 -27.19 3.71 -12.64
N ASN A 655 -28.48 3.59 -12.33
CA ASN A 655 -28.97 2.94 -11.13
C ASN A 655 -28.96 1.40 -11.23
N SER A 656 -29.12 0.72 -10.10
CA SER A 656 -29.04 -0.73 -9.97
C SER A 656 -30.09 -1.47 -10.82
N ASP A 657 -31.33 -0.96 -10.88
CA ASP A 657 -32.37 -1.46 -11.79
C ASP A 657 -31.92 -1.48 -13.25
N LYS A 658 -31.26 -0.41 -13.71
CA LYS A 658 -30.81 -0.30 -15.09
C LYS A 658 -29.60 -1.19 -15.37
N LEU A 659 -28.71 -1.37 -14.40
CA LEU A 659 -27.66 -2.40 -14.47
C LEU A 659 -28.27 -3.81 -14.56
N ASN A 660 -29.30 -4.11 -13.76
CA ASN A 660 -30.01 -5.38 -13.80
C ASN A 660 -30.84 -5.60 -15.09
N GLN A 661 -31.24 -4.54 -15.80
CA GLN A 661 -31.75 -4.66 -17.18
C GLN A 661 -30.62 -5.00 -18.17
N ILE A 662 -29.49 -4.28 -18.08
CA ILE A 662 -28.32 -4.48 -18.93
C ILE A 662 -27.82 -5.93 -18.83
N VAL A 663 -27.62 -6.44 -17.61
CA VAL A 663 -27.16 -7.83 -17.35
C VAL A 663 -28.07 -8.87 -18.03
N ARG A 664 -29.40 -8.72 -17.92
CA ARG A 664 -30.36 -9.66 -18.54
C ARG A 664 -30.29 -9.65 -20.07
N HIS A 665 -30.14 -8.47 -20.69
CA HIS A 665 -29.96 -8.37 -22.14
C HIS A 665 -28.59 -8.93 -22.58
N PHE A 666 -27.54 -8.67 -21.81
CA PHE A 666 -26.18 -9.17 -22.06
C PHE A 666 -26.13 -10.70 -22.05
N VAL A 667 -26.78 -11.36 -21.08
CA VAL A 667 -26.92 -12.83 -21.06
C VAL A 667 -27.72 -13.35 -22.27
N SER A 668 -28.72 -12.61 -22.76
CA SER A 668 -29.45 -12.93 -24.00
C SER A 668 -28.52 -12.87 -25.22
N GLU A 669 -27.77 -11.78 -25.40
CA GLU A 669 -26.88 -11.64 -26.56
C GLU A 669 -25.70 -12.61 -26.53
N MET A 670 -25.17 -12.92 -25.34
CA MET A 670 -24.17 -13.98 -25.17
C MET A 670 -24.74 -15.33 -25.64
N LYS A 671 -25.97 -15.69 -25.26
CA LYS A 671 -26.60 -16.93 -25.75
C LYS A 671 -26.76 -16.91 -27.28
N LYS A 672 -27.32 -15.85 -27.86
CA LYS A 672 -27.48 -15.73 -29.32
C LYS A 672 -26.16 -15.86 -30.07
N GLY A 673 -25.07 -15.33 -29.52
CA GLY A 673 -23.73 -15.45 -30.10
C GLY A 673 -23.11 -16.84 -30.01
N LEU A 674 -23.46 -17.62 -28.99
CA LEU A 674 -23.13 -19.05 -28.92
C LEU A 674 -23.98 -19.90 -29.90
N ASP A 675 -25.20 -19.44 -30.20
CA ASP A 675 -26.13 -20.09 -31.13
C ASP A 675 -25.88 -19.74 -32.62
N SER A 676 -25.24 -18.60 -32.94
CA SER A 676 -24.99 -18.19 -34.34
C SER A 676 -23.90 -17.13 -34.51
N ASP A 677 -23.15 -17.18 -35.62
CA ASP A 677 -22.22 -16.13 -36.06
C ASP A 677 -22.90 -14.91 -36.71
N LYS A 678 -24.22 -14.78 -36.58
CA LYS A 678 -25.04 -13.66 -37.11
C LYS A 678 -25.58 -12.73 -36.01
N SER A 679 -25.13 -12.92 -34.78
CA SER A 679 -25.42 -12.12 -33.58
C SER A 679 -24.69 -10.77 -33.58
N GLY A 680 -25.01 -9.91 -32.59
CA GLY A 680 -24.19 -8.74 -32.27
C GLY A 680 -22.88 -9.11 -31.55
N LEU A 681 -22.97 -9.97 -30.53
CA LEU A 681 -21.80 -10.53 -29.83
C LEU A 681 -21.23 -11.75 -30.56
N LEU A 682 -19.95 -11.71 -30.93
CA LEU A 682 -19.34 -12.73 -31.78
C LEU A 682 -19.08 -14.07 -31.06
N MET A 683 -18.81 -14.06 -29.75
CA MET A 683 -18.67 -15.28 -28.93
C MET A 683 -17.80 -16.35 -29.61
N ILE A 684 -16.58 -15.97 -29.96
CA ILE A 684 -15.63 -16.73 -30.78
C ILE A 684 -15.06 -17.90 -29.96
N PRO A 685 -15.23 -19.16 -30.39
CA PRO A 685 -14.55 -20.30 -29.77
C PRO A 685 -13.04 -20.19 -29.96
N SER A 686 -12.25 -20.17 -28.88
CA SER A 686 -10.79 -20.00 -28.95
C SER A 686 -10.03 -21.27 -29.30
N HIS A 687 -10.72 -22.42 -29.31
CA HIS A 687 -10.13 -23.78 -29.39
C HIS A 687 -9.18 -24.14 -28.24
N VAL A 688 -9.05 -23.27 -27.23
CA VAL A 688 -8.36 -23.59 -25.96
C VAL A 688 -9.35 -24.29 -25.05
N VAL A 689 -9.12 -25.57 -24.77
CA VAL A 689 -10.08 -26.48 -24.11
C VAL A 689 -9.68 -26.90 -22.69
N ASN A 690 -8.45 -26.55 -22.28
CA ASN A 690 -7.91 -26.80 -20.95
C ASN A 690 -7.42 -25.48 -20.36
N LEU A 691 -7.66 -25.27 -19.06
CA LEU A 691 -6.87 -24.31 -18.29
C LEU A 691 -5.55 -24.96 -17.83
N PRO A 692 -4.48 -24.18 -17.62
CA PRO A 692 -3.23 -24.69 -17.05
C PRO A 692 -3.42 -25.14 -15.60
N ASN A 693 -2.54 -26.02 -15.12
CA ASN A 693 -2.62 -26.59 -13.78
C ASN A 693 -1.37 -26.35 -12.91
N GLY A 694 -0.49 -25.46 -13.36
CA GLY A 694 0.74 -25.06 -12.67
C GLY A 694 1.94 -25.95 -12.97
N LYS A 695 1.72 -27.14 -13.59
CA LYS A 695 2.77 -28.14 -13.87
C LYS A 695 3.32 -28.06 -15.30
N GLU A 696 2.84 -27.11 -16.09
CA GLU A 696 3.42 -26.71 -17.36
C GLU A 696 4.89 -26.28 -17.15
N HIS A 697 5.83 -26.82 -17.93
CA HIS A 697 7.26 -26.55 -17.78
C HIS A 697 7.97 -26.52 -19.13
N GLY A 698 9.11 -25.84 -19.20
CA GLY A 698 9.92 -25.68 -20.42
C GLY A 698 9.98 -24.24 -20.94
N SER A 699 10.62 -24.03 -22.08
CA SER A 699 10.76 -22.70 -22.70
C SER A 699 9.93 -22.58 -23.98
N PHE A 700 9.10 -21.55 -24.05
CA PHE A 700 8.13 -21.29 -25.10
C PHE A 700 8.29 -19.86 -25.62
N LEU A 701 8.00 -19.63 -26.90
CA LEU A 701 7.97 -18.28 -27.47
C LEU A 701 6.55 -17.72 -27.43
N ALA A 702 6.45 -16.42 -27.19
CA ALA A 702 5.22 -15.66 -27.40
C ALA A 702 5.50 -14.42 -28.24
N LEU A 703 4.63 -14.14 -29.20
CA LEU A 703 4.61 -12.90 -29.97
C LEU A 703 3.34 -12.13 -29.63
N ASP A 704 3.45 -10.82 -29.52
CA ASP A 704 2.38 -9.94 -29.07
C ASP A 704 2.31 -8.71 -29.98
N LEU A 705 1.26 -8.66 -30.81
CA LEU A 705 1.02 -7.55 -31.75
C LEU A 705 -0.09 -6.62 -31.23
N GLY A 706 0.32 -5.59 -30.51
CA GLY A 706 -0.53 -4.46 -30.12
C GLY A 706 -0.61 -3.37 -31.21
N GLY A 707 -1.46 -2.37 -30.98
CA GLY A 707 -1.71 -1.27 -31.95
C GLY A 707 -0.52 -0.35 -32.24
N THR A 708 0.48 -0.32 -31.35
CA THR A 708 1.65 0.59 -31.43
C THR A 708 2.98 -0.15 -31.32
N ASN A 709 2.97 -1.37 -30.78
CA ASN A 709 4.18 -2.12 -30.46
C ASN A 709 3.99 -3.60 -30.80
N PHE A 710 5.04 -4.19 -31.36
CA PHE A 710 5.22 -5.62 -31.49
C PHE A 710 6.23 -6.08 -30.43
N ARG A 711 5.97 -7.23 -29.80
CA ARG A 711 6.80 -7.77 -28.72
C ARG A 711 7.11 -9.24 -28.94
N VAL A 712 8.34 -9.61 -28.62
CA VAL A 712 8.84 -10.99 -28.68
C VAL A 712 9.27 -11.40 -27.27
N CYS A 713 8.73 -12.51 -26.78
CA CYS A 713 9.03 -13.08 -25.47
C CYS A 713 9.57 -14.51 -25.58
N GLU A 714 10.54 -14.85 -24.74
CA GLU A 714 10.86 -16.24 -24.34
C GLU A 714 10.36 -16.40 -22.90
N VAL A 715 9.45 -17.33 -22.68
CA VAL A 715 8.79 -17.60 -21.40
C VAL A 715 9.23 -18.99 -20.94
N PHE A 716 9.98 -19.03 -19.85
CA PHE A 716 10.36 -20.26 -19.17
C PHE A 716 9.38 -20.54 -18.03
N LEU A 717 8.69 -21.68 -18.11
CA LEU A 717 7.77 -22.20 -17.09
C LEU A 717 8.51 -23.26 -16.25
N ASP A 718 8.35 -23.22 -14.93
CA ASP A 718 9.11 -24.07 -14.00
C ASP A 718 8.38 -25.32 -13.48
N GLY A 719 7.08 -25.46 -13.77
CA GLY A 719 6.26 -26.59 -13.28
C GLY A 719 5.74 -26.42 -11.85
N HIS A 720 5.88 -25.23 -11.27
CA HIS A 720 5.45 -24.87 -9.91
C HIS A 720 4.64 -23.56 -9.88
N SER A 721 3.83 -23.31 -10.92
CA SER A 721 3.11 -22.04 -11.15
C SER A 721 4.00 -20.80 -11.29
N GLY A 722 5.32 -20.94 -11.39
CA GLY A 722 6.25 -19.84 -11.64
C GLY A 722 6.58 -19.68 -13.12
N ALA A 723 6.92 -18.45 -13.52
CA ALA A 723 7.30 -18.12 -14.89
C ALA A 723 8.42 -17.06 -14.90
N ARG A 724 9.35 -17.20 -15.84
CA ARG A 724 10.44 -16.23 -16.11
C ARG A 724 10.37 -15.78 -17.55
N VAL A 725 10.25 -14.47 -17.79
CA VAL A 725 10.11 -13.89 -19.13
C VAL A 725 11.39 -13.11 -19.50
N ARG A 726 12.02 -13.45 -20.63
CA ARG A 726 12.90 -12.53 -21.39
C ARG A 726 12.05 -11.92 -22.49
N GLN A 727 12.14 -10.61 -22.72
CA GLN A 727 11.34 -9.94 -23.76
C GLN A 727 12.12 -8.84 -24.49
N SER A 728 11.76 -8.59 -25.76
CA SER A 728 12.13 -7.40 -26.53
C SER A 728 10.89 -6.74 -27.12
N LYS A 729 10.90 -5.41 -27.23
CA LYS A 729 9.75 -4.60 -27.65
C LYS A 729 10.17 -3.65 -28.77
N HIS A 730 9.40 -3.66 -29.86
CA HIS A 730 9.68 -2.97 -31.10
C HIS A 730 8.47 -2.09 -31.45
N THR A 731 8.68 -0.79 -31.70
CA THR A 731 7.59 0.10 -32.13
C THR A 731 7.21 -0.22 -33.57
N VAL A 732 5.91 -0.34 -33.87
CA VAL A 732 5.43 -0.51 -35.25
C VAL A 732 5.12 0.88 -35.82
N THR A 733 5.87 1.30 -36.84
CA THR A 733 5.68 2.61 -37.49
C THR A 733 4.41 2.65 -38.32
N ASP A 734 3.87 3.84 -38.58
CA ASP A 734 2.67 3.96 -39.41
C ASP A 734 2.92 3.60 -40.89
N GLU A 735 4.18 3.67 -41.34
CA GLU A 735 4.62 3.09 -42.61
C GLU A 735 4.50 1.55 -42.58
N GLN A 736 5.02 0.90 -41.54
CA GLN A 736 4.90 -0.56 -41.35
C GLN A 736 3.43 -1.03 -41.27
N LYS A 737 2.52 -0.20 -40.73
CA LYS A 737 1.07 -0.43 -40.71
C LYS A 737 0.38 -0.30 -42.08
N ALA A 738 1.10 0.19 -43.10
CA ALA A 738 0.61 0.34 -44.47
C ALA A 738 1.32 -0.58 -45.49
N LEU A 739 2.46 -1.18 -45.14
CA LEU A 739 3.20 -2.10 -46.01
C LEU A 739 2.36 -3.31 -46.47
N PRO A 740 2.66 -3.92 -47.63
CA PRO A 740 2.12 -5.23 -48.00
C PRO A 740 2.29 -6.25 -46.88
N GLY A 741 1.28 -7.10 -46.65
CA GLY A 741 1.24 -8.03 -45.53
C GLY A 741 2.49 -8.89 -45.37
N GLU A 742 3.03 -9.41 -46.48
CA GLU A 742 4.25 -10.22 -46.48
C GLU A 742 5.44 -9.52 -45.79
N GLN A 743 5.59 -8.21 -46.01
CA GLN A 743 6.68 -7.40 -45.44
C GLN A 743 6.47 -7.10 -43.96
N LEU A 744 5.21 -6.97 -43.50
CA LEU A 744 4.89 -6.85 -42.07
C LEU A 744 5.26 -8.14 -41.32
N PHE A 745 4.92 -9.30 -41.87
CA PHE A 745 5.29 -10.59 -41.27
C PHE A 745 6.80 -10.87 -41.35
N ASP A 746 7.50 -10.45 -42.41
CA ASP A 746 8.96 -10.50 -42.48
C ASP A 746 9.63 -9.61 -41.42
N PHE A 747 9.09 -8.43 -41.12
CA PHE A 747 9.54 -7.61 -40.00
C PHE A 747 9.38 -8.34 -38.66
N PHE A 748 8.24 -8.98 -38.40
CA PHE A 748 8.05 -9.80 -37.19
C PHE A 748 9.08 -10.94 -37.11
N ALA A 749 9.28 -11.68 -38.19
CA ALA A 749 10.25 -12.77 -38.25
C ALA A 749 11.70 -12.29 -38.03
N GLN A 750 12.06 -11.10 -38.53
CA GLN A 750 13.37 -10.51 -38.29
C GLN A 750 13.55 -10.03 -36.83
N CYS A 751 12.51 -9.49 -36.19
CA CYS A 751 12.52 -9.20 -34.75
C CYS A 751 12.73 -10.46 -33.91
N VAL A 752 12.07 -11.59 -34.25
CA VAL A 752 12.30 -12.89 -33.59
C VAL A 752 13.74 -13.37 -33.81
N LYS A 753 14.26 -13.22 -35.03
CA LYS A 753 15.64 -13.59 -35.38
C LYS A 753 16.68 -12.83 -34.55
N HIS A 754 16.54 -11.51 -34.43
CA HIS A 754 17.43 -10.71 -33.58
C HIS A 754 17.35 -11.14 -32.11
N PHE A 755 16.13 -11.23 -31.56
CA PHE A 755 15.92 -11.61 -30.16
C PHE A 755 16.47 -12.99 -29.77
N LEU A 756 16.42 -13.96 -30.69
CA LEU A 756 16.98 -15.29 -30.47
C LEU A 756 18.51 -15.31 -30.60
N ILE A 757 19.09 -14.53 -31.51
CA ILE A 757 20.55 -14.41 -31.66
C ILE A 757 21.18 -13.69 -30.45
N GLU A 758 20.56 -12.59 -30.00
CA GLU A 758 20.95 -11.87 -28.77
C GLU A 758 20.81 -12.74 -27.50
N GLY A 759 19.92 -13.74 -27.53
CA GLY A 759 19.71 -14.71 -26.45
C GLY A 759 20.76 -15.83 -26.36
N LEU A 760 21.71 -15.93 -27.29
CA LEU A 760 22.72 -17.00 -27.28
C LEU A 760 23.89 -16.66 -26.32
N ALA A 761 24.04 -17.46 -25.26
CA ALA A 761 25.10 -17.30 -24.27
C ALA A 761 26.54 -17.35 -24.84
N ASN A 762 26.72 -18.01 -25.99
CA ASN A 762 27.89 -17.86 -26.85
C ASN A 762 27.39 -17.68 -28.30
N PRO A 763 27.64 -16.53 -28.96
CA PRO A 763 27.37 -16.40 -30.39
C PRO A 763 28.37 -17.25 -31.17
N SER A 764 27.93 -18.46 -31.57
CA SER A 764 28.69 -19.33 -32.47
C SER A 764 28.88 -18.69 -33.85
N THR A 765 29.76 -19.25 -34.68
CA THR A 765 29.90 -18.85 -36.10
C THR A 765 28.63 -19.09 -36.93
N GLU A 766 27.72 -19.96 -36.48
CA GLU A 766 26.45 -20.25 -37.17
C GLU A 766 25.26 -20.19 -36.17
N PRO A 767 24.85 -18.98 -35.71
CA PRO A 767 23.86 -18.86 -34.65
C PRO A 767 22.47 -19.40 -35.03
N LEU A 768 22.13 -19.42 -36.32
CA LEU A 768 20.90 -20.05 -36.82
C LEU A 768 20.93 -21.58 -36.67
N ALA A 769 22.11 -22.23 -36.76
CA ALA A 769 22.23 -23.66 -36.52
C ALA A 769 22.03 -24.00 -35.03
N GLU A 770 22.50 -23.16 -34.10
CA GLU A 770 22.21 -23.31 -32.68
C GLU A 770 20.72 -23.11 -32.35
N ILE A 771 20.08 -22.11 -32.96
CA ILE A 771 18.63 -21.89 -32.84
C ILE A 771 17.84 -23.08 -33.42
N ALA A 772 18.31 -23.68 -34.51
CA ALA A 772 17.68 -24.84 -35.16
C ALA A 772 17.72 -26.13 -34.33
N LYS A 773 18.67 -26.27 -33.38
CA LYS A 773 18.71 -27.42 -32.43
C LYS A 773 17.56 -27.43 -31.43
N ARG A 774 16.83 -26.31 -31.27
CA ARG A 774 15.64 -26.21 -30.43
C ARG A 774 14.39 -26.20 -31.30
N HIS A 775 13.48 -27.14 -31.04
CA HIS A 775 12.13 -27.14 -31.59
C HIS A 775 11.26 -26.17 -30.78
N TRP A 776 11.27 -24.90 -31.17
CA TRP A 776 10.52 -23.86 -30.48
C TRP A 776 9.02 -23.95 -30.81
N LYS A 777 8.20 -23.93 -29.77
CA LYS A 777 6.75 -23.75 -29.85
C LYS A 777 6.44 -22.26 -29.64
N LEU A 778 5.53 -21.72 -30.42
CA LEU A 778 5.21 -20.30 -30.44
C LEU A 778 3.70 -20.05 -30.32
N GLY A 779 3.32 -19.24 -29.33
CA GLY A 779 2.00 -18.62 -29.24
C GLY A 779 2.01 -17.23 -29.88
N PHE A 780 1.06 -16.97 -30.78
CA PHE A 780 0.94 -15.69 -31.47
C PHE A 780 -0.30 -14.95 -30.98
N THR A 781 -0.11 -13.99 -30.07
CA THR A 781 -1.15 -13.03 -29.69
C THR A 781 -1.36 -12.03 -30.81
N PHE A 782 -2.54 -12.11 -31.41
CA PHE A 782 -2.94 -11.32 -32.57
C PHE A 782 -4.28 -10.65 -32.27
N SER A 783 -4.22 -9.49 -31.60
CA SER A 783 -5.37 -8.78 -31.05
C SER A 783 -6.21 -8.02 -32.09
N PHE A 784 -6.68 -8.72 -33.12
CA PHE A 784 -7.55 -8.21 -34.17
C PHE A 784 -8.72 -9.16 -34.38
N ALA A 785 -9.86 -8.64 -34.87
CA ALA A 785 -11.05 -9.46 -35.12
C ALA A 785 -10.70 -10.55 -36.15
N THR A 786 -10.70 -11.80 -35.71
CA THR A 786 -10.14 -12.94 -36.45
C THR A 786 -11.08 -14.13 -36.31
N ASN A 787 -11.47 -14.73 -37.44
CA ASN A 787 -12.26 -15.95 -37.45
C ASN A 787 -11.32 -17.14 -37.21
N GLN A 788 -11.23 -17.58 -35.95
CA GLN A 788 -10.36 -18.67 -35.53
C GLN A 788 -11.07 -20.03 -35.70
N VAL A 789 -10.56 -20.85 -36.62
CA VAL A 789 -11.17 -22.14 -37.01
C VAL A 789 -10.43 -23.35 -36.45
N ALA A 790 -9.21 -23.15 -35.93
CA ALA A 790 -8.49 -24.11 -35.09
C ALA A 790 -7.55 -23.36 -34.11
N ILE A 791 -6.97 -24.06 -33.13
CA ILE A 791 -6.06 -23.44 -32.16
C ILE A 791 -4.86 -22.73 -32.81
N ALA A 792 -4.38 -23.22 -33.97
CA ALA A 792 -3.31 -22.60 -34.77
C ALA A 792 -3.79 -22.13 -36.16
N GLU A 793 -5.08 -21.81 -36.34
CA GLU A 793 -5.62 -21.37 -37.63
C GLU A 793 -6.68 -20.27 -37.47
N GLY A 794 -6.44 -19.09 -38.05
CA GLY A 794 -7.40 -18.00 -38.02
C GLY A 794 -7.22 -16.98 -39.13
N TYR A 795 -8.35 -16.44 -39.60
CA TYR A 795 -8.46 -15.57 -40.76
C TYR A 795 -8.85 -14.15 -40.33
N LEU A 796 -8.03 -13.14 -40.66
CA LEU A 796 -8.29 -11.75 -40.29
C LEU A 796 -9.60 -11.26 -40.94
N ILE A 797 -10.55 -10.77 -40.12
CA ILE A 797 -11.84 -10.25 -40.58
C ILE A 797 -11.70 -8.79 -41.03
N LEU A 798 -11.05 -7.95 -40.21
CA LEU A 798 -10.82 -6.54 -40.50
C LEU A 798 -9.59 -6.01 -39.74
N TRP A 799 -8.84 -5.10 -40.36
CA TRP A 799 -7.82 -4.32 -39.66
C TRP A 799 -8.45 -3.21 -38.81
N ASN A 800 -7.81 -2.89 -37.68
CA ASN A 800 -8.11 -1.73 -36.84
C ASN A 800 -6.80 -1.16 -36.27
N LYS A 801 -6.84 -0.28 -35.25
CA LYS A 801 -5.66 0.28 -34.56
C LYS A 801 -4.63 0.97 -35.50
N GLY A 802 -5.09 1.48 -36.65
CA GLY A 802 -4.25 2.13 -37.67
C GLY A 802 -3.58 1.18 -38.68
N PHE A 803 -3.77 -0.13 -38.56
CA PHE A 803 -3.30 -1.10 -39.56
C PHE A 803 -4.15 -1.06 -40.83
N SER A 804 -3.53 -1.31 -41.97
CA SER A 804 -4.17 -1.29 -43.29
C SER A 804 -3.50 -2.26 -44.30
N ASN A 805 -2.57 -3.09 -43.82
CA ASN A 805 -1.66 -3.91 -44.63
C ASN A 805 -2.38 -4.76 -45.70
N PRO A 806 -2.17 -4.48 -47.00
CA PRO A 806 -2.82 -5.20 -48.09
C PRO A 806 -2.47 -6.70 -48.09
N GLY A 807 -3.45 -7.54 -48.43
CA GLY A 807 -3.28 -8.99 -48.57
C GLY A 807 -3.40 -9.81 -47.28
N VAL A 808 -3.68 -9.19 -46.12
CA VAL A 808 -3.87 -9.92 -44.85
C VAL A 808 -5.36 -10.17 -44.52
N ILE A 809 -6.27 -9.26 -44.91
CA ILE A 809 -7.72 -9.47 -44.71
C ILE A 809 -8.18 -10.69 -45.51
N GLY A 810 -8.86 -11.63 -44.86
CA GLY A 810 -9.25 -12.92 -45.42
C GLY A 810 -8.12 -13.94 -45.56
N ALA A 811 -6.90 -13.63 -45.14
CA ALA A 811 -5.76 -14.56 -45.15
C ALA A 811 -5.52 -15.19 -43.76
N ASN A 812 -4.94 -16.39 -43.76
CA ASN A 812 -4.54 -17.09 -42.54
C ASN A 812 -3.27 -16.46 -41.96
N VAL A 813 -3.39 -15.79 -40.81
CA VAL A 813 -2.29 -15.02 -40.22
C VAL A 813 -1.17 -15.89 -39.64
N VAL A 814 -1.47 -17.16 -39.31
CA VAL A 814 -0.46 -18.13 -38.86
C VAL A 814 0.40 -18.59 -40.04
N GLN A 815 -0.21 -18.91 -41.18
CA GLN A 815 0.54 -19.28 -42.39
C GLN A 815 1.43 -18.14 -42.91
N LEU A 816 0.96 -16.87 -42.81
CA LEU A 816 1.78 -15.70 -43.16
C LEU A 816 3.00 -15.55 -42.23
N LEU A 817 2.83 -15.79 -40.93
CA LEU A 817 3.92 -15.79 -39.96
C LEU A 817 4.91 -16.95 -40.17
N GLU A 818 4.42 -18.18 -40.37
CA GLU A 818 5.30 -19.34 -40.62
C GLU A 818 6.07 -19.22 -41.93
N ALA A 819 5.46 -18.64 -42.99
CA ALA A 819 6.16 -18.32 -44.23
C ALA A 819 7.29 -17.30 -44.00
N ALA A 820 7.05 -16.26 -43.20
CA ALA A 820 8.06 -15.26 -42.85
C ALA A 820 9.19 -15.83 -41.97
N LEU A 821 8.86 -16.62 -40.95
CA LEU A 821 9.85 -17.34 -40.13
C LEU A 821 10.72 -18.25 -41.00
N LYS A 822 10.12 -18.96 -41.97
CA LYS A 822 10.86 -19.76 -42.95
C LYS A 822 11.77 -18.91 -43.84
N ARG A 823 11.31 -17.77 -44.39
CA ARG A 823 12.15 -16.82 -45.16
C ARG A 823 13.31 -16.27 -44.33
N ALA A 824 13.08 -15.99 -43.05
CA ALA A 824 14.11 -15.51 -42.12
C ALA A 824 15.16 -16.58 -41.74
N GLY A 825 14.92 -17.87 -42.04
CA GLY A 825 15.80 -18.99 -41.67
C GLY A 825 15.47 -19.63 -40.31
N LEU A 826 14.26 -19.41 -39.79
CA LEU A 826 13.79 -19.87 -38.48
C LEU A 826 12.79 -21.05 -38.58
N ALA A 827 12.97 -21.94 -39.56
CA ALA A 827 12.08 -23.06 -39.83
C ALA A 827 12.01 -24.16 -38.74
N SER A 828 12.75 -24.02 -37.63
CA SER A 828 12.59 -24.85 -36.42
C SER A 828 11.53 -24.33 -35.44
N ILE A 829 10.99 -23.13 -35.66
CA ILE A 829 9.92 -22.53 -34.88
C ILE A 829 8.57 -22.92 -35.50
N LYS A 830 7.71 -23.56 -34.70
CA LYS A 830 6.33 -23.89 -35.08
C LYS A 830 5.35 -22.98 -34.33
N VAL A 831 4.39 -22.40 -35.04
CA VAL A 831 3.28 -21.69 -34.38
C VAL A 831 2.28 -22.74 -33.90
N THR A 832 2.15 -22.91 -32.59
CA THR A 832 1.27 -23.92 -31.98
C THR A 832 -0.04 -23.33 -31.47
N ALA A 833 -0.12 -22.02 -31.30
CA ALA A 833 -1.35 -21.33 -30.95
C ALA A 833 -1.45 -19.93 -31.58
N LEU A 834 -2.66 -19.59 -32.04
CA LEU A 834 -3.13 -18.24 -32.30
C LEU A 834 -3.98 -17.82 -31.11
N VAL A 835 -3.77 -16.60 -30.60
CA VAL A 835 -4.26 -16.18 -29.29
C VAL A 835 -4.90 -14.78 -29.38
N ASN A 836 -6.08 -14.62 -28.80
CA ASN A 836 -6.61 -13.31 -28.44
C ASN A 836 -6.05 -12.90 -27.06
N ASP A 837 -5.58 -11.65 -26.91
CA ASP A 837 -4.95 -11.15 -25.69
C ASP A 837 -5.71 -11.50 -24.41
N THR A 838 -7.04 -11.37 -24.44
CA THR A 838 -7.94 -11.56 -23.30
C THR A 838 -8.08 -13.05 -22.93
N THR A 839 -7.98 -13.94 -23.93
CA THR A 839 -7.87 -15.38 -23.70
C THR A 839 -6.50 -15.72 -23.08
N GLY A 840 -5.45 -15.03 -23.51
CA GLY A 840 -4.14 -15.05 -22.85
C GLY A 840 -4.19 -14.59 -21.40
N THR A 841 -4.90 -13.50 -21.09
CA THR A 841 -5.11 -12.97 -19.72
C THR A 841 -5.81 -13.96 -18.80
N LEU A 842 -6.86 -14.65 -19.31
CA LEU A 842 -7.50 -15.74 -18.58
C LEU A 842 -6.51 -16.87 -18.26
N VAL A 843 -5.72 -17.30 -19.25
CA VAL A 843 -4.77 -18.41 -19.10
C VAL A 843 -3.56 -18.05 -18.22
N SER A 844 -2.98 -16.86 -18.35
CA SER A 844 -1.84 -16.44 -17.50
C SER A 844 -2.24 -16.31 -16.04
N HIS A 845 -3.44 -15.81 -15.77
CA HIS A 845 -3.97 -15.72 -14.41
C HIS A 845 -4.39 -17.09 -13.85
N ALA A 846 -4.98 -17.97 -14.67
CA ALA A 846 -5.32 -19.34 -14.24
C ALA A 846 -4.10 -20.19 -13.83
N TYR A 847 -2.91 -19.94 -14.42
CA TYR A 847 -1.67 -20.64 -14.07
C TYR A 847 -1.18 -20.33 -12.64
N VAL A 848 -1.45 -19.13 -12.13
CA VAL A 848 -1.12 -18.72 -10.75
C VAL A 848 -2.29 -18.83 -9.78
N GLN A 849 -3.53 -18.74 -10.28
CA GLN A 849 -4.77 -18.72 -9.50
C GLN A 849 -5.78 -19.72 -10.10
N PRO A 850 -5.81 -20.99 -9.64
CA PRO A 850 -6.63 -22.05 -10.25
C PRO A 850 -8.15 -21.86 -10.17
N SER A 851 -8.65 -20.91 -9.36
CA SER A 851 -10.07 -20.49 -9.32
C SER A 851 -10.47 -19.54 -10.46
N THR A 852 -9.53 -19.08 -11.28
CA THR A 852 -9.81 -18.14 -12.39
C THR A 852 -10.68 -18.80 -13.45
N ARG A 853 -11.80 -18.16 -13.81
CA ARG A 853 -12.68 -18.63 -14.92
C ARG A 853 -13.07 -17.53 -15.90
N VAL A 854 -12.71 -16.28 -15.62
CA VAL A 854 -12.94 -15.11 -16.49
C VAL A 854 -11.65 -14.30 -16.60
N GLY A 855 -11.29 -13.86 -17.80
CA GLY A 855 -10.22 -12.90 -18.09
C GLY A 855 -10.80 -11.67 -18.76
N VAL A 856 -10.36 -10.47 -18.37
CA VAL A 856 -10.94 -9.19 -18.85
C VAL A 856 -9.83 -8.19 -19.19
N ILE A 857 -10.02 -7.47 -20.31
CA ILE A 857 -9.21 -6.30 -20.66
C ILE A 857 -10.02 -5.02 -20.43
N LEU A 858 -9.48 -4.11 -19.61
CA LEU A 858 -10.00 -2.77 -19.36
C LEU A 858 -8.88 -1.74 -19.53
N GLY A 859 -8.57 -1.40 -20.79
CA GLY A 859 -7.49 -0.49 -21.16
C GLY A 859 -7.92 0.47 -22.27
N THR A 860 -7.11 0.62 -23.31
CA THR A 860 -7.45 1.43 -24.50
C THR A 860 -8.73 0.94 -25.17
N GLY A 861 -8.84 -0.37 -25.39
CA GLY A 861 -10.08 -1.06 -25.74
C GLY A 861 -10.62 -1.89 -24.58
N THR A 862 -11.67 -2.68 -24.82
CA THR A 862 -12.18 -3.64 -23.83
C THR A 862 -12.70 -4.95 -24.42
N ASN A 863 -12.43 -6.05 -23.73
CA ASN A 863 -12.89 -7.38 -24.12
C ASN A 863 -12.97 -8.31 -22.89
N CYS A 864 -13.67 -9.45 -23.04
CA CYS A 864 -13.76 -10.50 -22.04
C CYS A 864 -13.60 -11.89 -22.67
N ALA A 865 -12.93 -12.80 -21.98
CA ALA A 865 -12.87 -14.22 -22.31
C ALA A 865 -13.22 -15.05 -21.06
N TYR A 866 -13.90 -16.17 -21.23
CA TYR A 866 -14.36 -16.99 -20.10
C TYR A 866 -14.45 -18.47 -20.46
N VAL A 867 -14.50 -19.33 -19.44
CA VAL A 867 -14.72 -20.77 -19.61
C VAL A 867 -16.21 -21.05 -19.82
N GLU A 868 -16.57 -21.56 -20.99
CA GLU A 868 -17.93 -21.98 -21.35
C GLU A 868 -17.99 -23.50 -21.53
N LYS A 869 -19.14 -24.11 -21.25
CA LYS A 869 -19.36 -25.52 -21.57
C LYS A 869 -19.64 -25.71 -23.04
N ILE A 870 -19.04 -26.71 -23.68
CA ILE A 870 -19.27 -27.01 -25.09
C ILE A 870 -20.74 -27.31 -25.42
N GLU A 871 -21.51 -27.88 -24.48
CA GLU A 871 -22.96 -28.11 -24.65
C GLU A 871 -23.78 -26.84 -24.91
N ASN A 872 -23.26 -25.66 -24.53
CA ASN A 872 -23.89 -24.36 -24.76
C ASN A 872 -23.46 -23.70 -26.09
N ILE A 873 -22.39 -24.16 -26.74
CA ILE A 873 -21.80 -23.53 -27.94
C ILE A 873 -22.44 -24.13 -29.20
N THR A 874 -23.75 -23.97 -29.40
CA THR A 874 -24.50 -24.77 -30.39
C THR A 874 -24.09 -24.53 -31.85
N LYS A 875 -23.44 -23.39 -32.17
CA LYS A 875 -22.80 -23.15 -33.48
C LYS A 875 -21.53 -23.96 -33.72
N TYR A 876 -20.82 -24.38 -32.65
CA TYR A 876 -19.58 -25.14 -32.74
C TYR A 876 -19.86 -26.65 -32.81
N LYS A 877 -19.40 -27.28 -33.89
CA LYS A 877 -19.53 -28.73 -34.07
C LYS A 877 -18.39 -29.44 -33.35
N ASN A 878 -18.60 -29.79 -32.09
CA ASN A 878 -17.62 -30.58 -31.35
C ASN A 878 -17.42 -31.97 -32.00
N THR A 879 -16.17 -32.28 -32.36
CA THR A 879 -15.76 -33.56 -32.94
C THR A 879 -15.16 -34.53 -31.92
N ASP A 880 -14.85 -34.10 -30.69
CA ASP A 880 -14.30 -34.94 -29.63
C ASP A 880 -15.21 -34.97 -28.39
N PRO A 881 -15.90 -36.10 -28.10
CA PRO A 881 -16.82 -36.21 -26.98
C PRO A 881 -16.14 -36.13 -25.60
N ASN A 882 -14.81 -36.21 -25.51
CA ASN A 882 -14.09 -36.08 -24.25
C ASN A 882 -14.06 -34.61 -23.77
N VAL A 883 -14.01 -33.66 -24.70
CA VAL A 883 -13.92 -32.23 -24.39
C VAL A 883 -15.27 -31.72 -23.84
N LYS A 884 -15.23 -31.08 -22.67
CA LYS A 884 -16.43 -30.56 -21.97
C LYS A 884 -16.52 -29.04 -21.91
N GLU A 885 -15.38 -28.36 -21.85
CA GLU A 885 -15.27 -26.91 -21.71
C GLU A 885 -14.40 -26.34 -22.84
N MET A 886 -14.62 -25.07 -23.16
CA MET A 886 -13.77 -24.29 -24.07
C MET A 886 -13.76 -22.84 -23.64
N LEU A 887 -12.62 -22.18 -23.75
CA LEU A 887 -12.53 -20.74 -23.55
C LEU A 887 -13.18 -20.02 -24.73
N VAL A 888 -14.10 -19.10 -24.45
CA VAL A 888 -14.82 -18.29 -25.45
C VAL A 888 -14.39 -16.83 -25.32
N ASN A 889 -13.91 -16.26 -26.42
CA ASN A 889 -13.64 -14.85 -26.57
C ASN A 889 -14.96 -14.13 -26.93
N THR A 890 -15.43 -13.23 -26.07
CA THR A 890 -16.77 -12.60 -26.25
C THR A 890 -16.81 -11.56 -27.38
N GLU A 891 -15.70 -10.85 -27.62
CA GLU A 891 -15.66 -9.58 -28.37
C GLU A 891 -16.70 -8.57 -27.85
N TRP A 892 -16.82 -8.46 -26.51
CA TRP A 892 -17.96 -7.77 -25.87
C TRP A 892 -18.10 -6.28 -26.15
N GLY A 893 -17.13 -5.65 -26.79
CA GLY A 893 -17.18 -4.23 -27.15
C GLY A 893 -18.35 -3.91 -28.07
N ALA A 894 -18.81 -4.88 -28.87
CA ALA A 894 -19.98 -4.81 -29.76
C ALA A 894 -21.34 -5.06 -29.08
N PHE A 895 -21.39 -5.22 -27.75
CA PHE A 895 -22.66 -5.33 -27.03
C PHE A 895 -23.51 -4.05 -27.21
N ASP A 896 -24.82 -4.25 -27.39
CA ASP A 896 -25.83 -3.20 -27.58
C ASP A 896 -25.56 -2.25 -28.76
N ASP A 897 -24.93 -2.74 -29.84
CA ASP A 897 -24.87 -2.05 -31.14
C ASP A 897 -26.27 -1.82 -31.72
N GLU A 898 -27.22 -2.70 -31.39
CA GLU A 898 -28.66 -2.55 -31.63
C GLU A 898 -29.34 -1.46 -30.78
N GLN A 899 -28.65 -0.95 -29.75
CA GLN A 899 -29.04 0.20 -28.90
C GLN A 899 -30.40 0.02 -28.21
N VAL A 900 -30.60 -1.16 -27.60
CA VAL A 900 -31.83 -1.57 -26.92
C VAL A 900 -31.79 -1.23 -25.44
N VAL A 901 -30.65 -1.37 -24.75
CA VAL A 901 -30.62 -1.38 -23.28
C VAL A 901 -29.69 -0.36 -22.63
N VAL A 902 -28.53 -0.03 -23.20
CA VAL A 902 -27.51 0.78 -22.52
C VAL A 902 -27.84 2.28 -22.66
N PRO A 903 -27.94 3.04 -21.55
CA PRO A 903 -28.33 4.45 -21.62
C PRO A 903 -27.23 5.33 -22.23
N ARG A 904 -27.40 5.70 -23.50
CA ARG A 904 -26.54 6.64 -24.24
C ARG A 904 -27.03 8.07 -24.09
N ASN A 905 -26.15 9.00 -23.77
CA ASN A 905 -26.46 10.44 -23.73
C ASN A 905 -25.91 11.18 -24.98
N LYS A 906 -26.23 12.49 -25.10
CA LYS A 906 -25.86 13.30 -26.29
C LYS A 906 -24.35 13.40 -26.57
N TYR A 907 -23.49 13.07 -25.60
CA TYR A 907 -22.03 13.07 -25.77
C TYR A 907 -21.54 11.71 -26.29
N ASP A 908 -22.11 10.61 -25.80
CA ASP A 908 -21.83 9.25 -26.33
C ASP A 908 -22.25 9.11 -27.81
N VAL A 909 -23.30 9.84 -28.20
CA VAL A 909 -23.74 9.95 -29.60
C VAL A 909 -22.82 10.86 -30.45
N LYS A 910 -22.13 11.85 -29.85
CA LYS A 910 -21.09 12.63 -30.54
C LYS A 910 -19.86 11.77 -30.81
N VAL A 911 -19.36 11.06 -29.80
CA VAL A 911 -18.19 10.15 -29.90
C VAL A 911 -18.39 9.12 -31.01
N ASP A 912 -19.51 8.40 -30.98
CA ASP A 912 -19.83 7.37 -31.96
C ASP A 912 -19.94 7.91 -33.40
N ARG A 913 -20.41 9.15 -33.57
CA ARG A 913 -20.48 9.82 -34.89
C ARG A 913 -19.15 10.38 -35.38
N SER A 914 -18.17 10.62 -34.50
CA SER A 914 -16.84 11.10 -34.89
C SER A 914 -15.84 10.00 -35.24
N MET A 915 -16.18 8.72 -35.01
CA MET A 915 -15.31 7.59 -35.33
C MET A 915 -15.71 6.90 -36.64
N ASN A 916 -14.75 6.23 -37.27
CA ASN A 916 -15.02 5.22 -38.28
C ASN A 916 -15.82 4.06 -37.63
N GLY A 917 -16.87 3.57 -38.29
CA GLY A 917 -17.77 2.57 -37.71
C GLY A 917 -18.80 3.19 -36.74
N MET A 918 -19.65 4.08 -37.24
CA MET A 918 -20.80 4.62 -36.51
C MET A 918 -21.81 3.49 -36.18
N GLY A 919 -22.32 3.45 -34.95
CA GLY A 919 -23.23 2.40 -34.48
C GLY A 919 -22.57 1.03 -34.32
N LYS A 920 -21.23 1.00 -34.16
CA LYS A 920 -20.42 -0.20 -33.90
C LYS A 920 -19.51 -0.06 -32.69
N TYR A 921 -19.28 -1.16 -31.98
CA TYR A 921 -18.51 -1.20 -30.72
C TYR A 921 -19.09 -0.26 -29.64
N THR A 922 -20.41 -0.28 -29.50
CA THR A 922 -21.18 0.66 -28.67
C THR A 922 -20.85 0.55 -27.18
N PHE A 923 -20.68 -0.66 -26.64
CA PHE A 923 -20.27 -0.87 -25.26
C PHE A 923 -18.82 -0.44 -25.00
N GLU A 924 -17.89 -0.73 -25.92
CA GLU A 924 -16.49 -0.26 -25.79
C GLU A 924 -16.43 1.27 -25.71
N LYS A 925 -17.13 1.97 -26.63
CA LYS A 925 -17.21 3.44 -26.70
C LYS A 925 -17.72 4.11 -25.42
N LEU A 926 -18.36 3.36 -24.52
CA LEU A 926 -18.90 3.86 -23.24
C LEU A 926 -17.98 3.60 -22.05
N ILE A 927 -17.08 2.61 -22.12
CA ILE A 927 -16.28 2.15 -20.97
C ILE A 927 -14.76 2.25 -21.15
N SER A 928 -14.21 2.11 -22.37
CA SER A 928 -12.76 1.98 -22.55
C SER A 928 -12.00 3.32 -22.54
N GLY A 929 -10.73 3.25 -22.16
CA GLY A 929 -9.85 4.40 -21.94
C GLY A 929 -9.50 5.20 -23.21
N MET A 930 -9.85 4.72 -24.40
CA MET A 930 -9.77 5.52 -25.63
C MET A 930 -10.85 6.62 -25.71
N TYR A 931 -12.00 6.41 -25.06
CA TYR A 931 -13.19 7.25 -25.25
C TYR A 931 -13.59 8.07 -24.02
N LEU A 932 -13.26 7.65 -22.79
CA LEU A 932 -13.66 8.37 -21.56
C LEU A 932 -13.23 9.85 -21.59
N GLY A 933 -11.98 10.13 -21.97
CA GLY A 933 -11.47 11.49 -22.09
C GLY A 933 -12.16 12.31 -23.19
N GLU A 934 -12.51 11.69 -24.32
CA GLU A 934 -13.23 12.36 -25.42
C GLU A 934 -14.69 12.67 -25.03
N ILE A 935 -15.32 11.84 -24.22
CA ILE A 935 -16.64 12.12 -23.61
C ILE A 935 -16.55 13.35 -22.71
N VAL A 936 -15.56 13.41 -21.80
CA VAL A 936 -15.30 14.58 -20.96
C VAL A 936 -15.05 15.83 -21.83
N ARG A 937 -14.22 15.73 -22.87
CA ARG A 937 -13.94 16.84 -23.81
C ARG A 937 -15.20 17.36 -24.48
N PHE A 938 -16.07 16.48 -24.97
CA PHE A 938 -17.33 16.86 -25.61
C PHE A 938 -18.33 17.51 -24.65
N VAL A 939 -18.24 17.25 -23.34
CA VAL A 939 -18.99 17.96 -22.31
C VAL A 939 -18.38 19.34 -22.07
N LEU A 940 -17.07 19.45 -21.86
CA LEU A 940 -16.38 20.73 -21.63
C LEU A 940 -16.60 21.72 -22.79
N VAL A 941 -16.51 21.24 -24.04
CA VAL A 941 -16.78 22.04 -25.26
C VAL A 941 -18.25 22.44 -25.39
N ASP A 942 -19.18 21.76 -24.72
CA ASP A 942 -20.60 22.13 -24.62
C ASP A 942 -20.80 23.21 -23.54
N LEU A 943 -20.27 22.97 -22.33
CA LEU A 943 -20.34 23.88 -21.18
C LEU A 943 -19.74 25.26 -21.48
N VAL A 944 -18.63 25.30 -22.22
CA VAL A 944 -18.05 26.58 -22.67
C VAL A 944 -18.98 27.34 -23.62
N LYS A 945 -19.74 26.64 -24.47
CA LYS A 945 -20.67 27.27 -25.44
C LYS A 945 -21.93 27.80 -24.76
N THR A 946 -22.33 27.21 -23.64
CA THR A 946 -23.42 27.70 -22.78
C THR A 946 -22.96 28.74 -21.76
N GLY A 947 -21.66 28.95 -21.60
CA GLY A 947 -21.08 29.88 -20.61
C GLY A 947 -21.02 29.31 -19.18
N GLU A 948 -21.22 28.01 -19.01
CA GLU A 948 -21.25 27.31 -17.71
C GLU A 948 -19.85 26.99 -17.14
N ILE A 949 -18.78 27.08 -17.95
CA ILE A 949 -17.39 26.86 -17.51
C ILE A 949 -16.40 27.67 -18.36
N PHE A 950 -15.26 28.02 -17.78
CA PHE A 950 -14.16 28.80 -18.38
C PHE A 950 -14.62 30.13 -19.01
N SER A 951 -14.74 31.17 -18.20
CA SER A 951 -15.14 32.52 -18.66
C SER A 951 -14.22 33.15 -19.73
N ALA A 952 -12.99 32.65 -19.88
CA ALA A 952 -12.06 33.00 -20.96
C ALA A 952 -12.32 32.26 -22.30
N GLY A 953 -13.29 31.35 -22.33
CA GLY A 953 -13.60 30.49 -23.48
C GLY A 953 -12.66 29.28 -23.64
N ALA A 954 -12.95 28.47 -24.66
CA ALA A 954 -12.17 27.27 -24.96
C ALA A 954 -10.92 27.60 -25.78
N SER A 955 -9.79 27.01 -25.39
CA SER A 955 -8.54 27.00 -26.15
C SER A 955 -8.68 26.29 -27.51
N PRO A 956 -7.76 26.51 -28.46
CA PRO A 956 -7.62 25.66 -29.65
C PRO A 956 -7.46 24.17 -29.29
N GLU A 957 -6.63 23.87 -28.29
CA GLU A 957 -6.26 22.54 -27.83
C GLU A 957 -7.49 21.75 -27.37
N LEU A 958 -8.36 22.34 -26.53
CA LEU A 958 -9.60 21.69 -26.06
C LEU A 958 -10.58 21.36 -27.21
N LYS A 959 -10.49 22.08 -28.34
CA LYS A 959 -11.38 21.87 -29.51
C LYS A 959 -10.91 20.70 -30.38
N MET A 960 -9.63 20.35 -30.37
CA MET A 960 -9.08 19.20 -31.12
C MET A 960 -9.69 17.88 -30.63
N PRO A 961 -10.06 16.93 -31.51
CA PRO A 961 -10.46 15.58 -31.10
C PRO A 961 -9.36 14.86 -30.31
N HIS A 962 -9.77 14.05 -29.33
CA HIS A 962 -8.90 13.26 -28.44
C HIS A 962 -7.88 14.04 -27.59
N SER A 963 -7.90 15.37 -27.58
CA SER A 963 -6.91 16.16 -26.83
C SER A 963 -7.06 16.11 -25.30
N PHE A 964 -8.19 15.62 -24.79
CA PHE A 964 -8.38 15.34 -23.37
C PHE A 964 -8.20 13.84 -23.14
N GLU A 965 -7.04 13.43 -22.64
CA GLU A 965 -6.73 12.02 -22.44
C GLU A 965 -7.37 11.45 -21.16
N THR A 966 -7.63 10.14 -21.14
CA THR A 966 -8.03 9.44 -19.90
C THR A 966 -6.93 9.48 -18.82
N ALA A 967 -5.67 9.69 -19.21
CA ALA A 967 -4.57 10.01 -18.29
C ALA A 967 -4.78 11.34 -17.56
N PHE A 968 -5.38 12.35 -18.21
CA PHE A 968 -5.74 13.61 -17.57
C PHE A 968 -6.87 13.41 -16.56
N MET A 969 -7.89 12.62 -16.89
CA MET A 969 -8.94 12.23 -15.93
C MET A 969 -8.35 11.56 -14.69
N SER A 970 -7.42 10.61 -14.87
CA SER A 970 -6.70 9.95 -13.78
C SER A 970 -5.87 10.92 -12.92
N ARG A 971 -5.24 11.95 -13.51
CA ARG A 971 -4.51 12.97 -12.74
C ARG A 971 -5.47 13.88 -11.96
N ILE A 972 -6.55 14.31 -12.59
CA ILE A 972 -7.58 15.16 -12.00
C ILE A 972 -8.32 14.45 -10.84
N GLU A 973 -8.62 13.16 -10.95
CA GLU A 973 -9.23 12.41 -9.84
C GLU A 973 -8.28 12.21 -8.65
N ARG A 974 -6.96 12.04 -8.89
CA ARG A 974 -5.92 11.99 -7.84
C ARG A 974 -5.62 13.34 -7.19
N ASP A 975 -6.04 14.46 -7.79
CA ASP A 975 -5.79 15.79 -7.24
C ASP A 975 -6.61 16.02 -5.96
N HIS A 976 -5.93 15.95 -4.83
CA HIS A 976 -6.50 16.21 -3.51
C HIS A 976 -6.02 17.55 -2.91
N THR A 977 -5.39 18.40 -3.71
CA THR A 977 -4.90 19.71 -3.26
C THR A 977 -6.04 20.72 -3.10
N LEU A 978 -5.92 21.63 -2.12
CA LEU A 978 -7.02 22.53 -1.73
C LEU A 978 -7.48 23.47 -2.86
N ASP A 979 -6.55 23.91 -3.72
CA ASP A 979 -6.82 24.75 -4.88
C ASP A 979 -6.98 23.95 -6.20
N LEU A 980 -6.88 22.62 -6.15
CA LEU A 980 -6.81 21.73 -7.32
C LEU A 980 -5.68 22.12 -8.30
N SER A 981 -4.44 22.19 -7.78
CA SER A 981 -3.23 22.56 -8.52
C SER A 981 -2.84 21.58 -9.64
N ASP A 982 -3.05 20.27 -9.47
CA ASP A 982 -2.76 19.28 -10.51
C ASP A 982 -3.76 19.40 -11.67
N THR A 983 -5.03 19.62 -11.32
CA THR A 983 -6.13 19.94 -12.25
C THR A 983 -5.87 21.26 -12.97
N ARG A 984 -5.30 22.25 -12.27
CA ARG A 984 -4.87 23.52 -12.87
C ARG A 984 -3.81 23.27 -13.94
N THR A 985 -2.75 22.51 -13.65
CA THR A 985 -1.71 22.22 -14.64
C THR A 985 -2.26 21.45 -15.85
N VAL A 986 -3.23 20.55 -15.68
CA VAL A 986 -3.89 19.91 -16.82
C VAL A 986 -4.66 20.92 -17.69
N LEU A 987 -5.40 21.85 -17.08
CA LEU A 987 -6.25 22.79 -17.81
C LEU A 987 -5.48 24.00 -18.38
N GLU A 988 -4.65 24.64 -17.57
CA GLU A 988 -3.90 25.86 -17.91
C GLU A 988 -2.57 25.52 -18.63
N ASP A 989 -1.75 24.60 -18.11
CA ASP A 989 -0.43 24.31 -18.71
C ASP A 989 -0.50 23.31 -19.89
N MET A 990 -1.37 22.29 -19.84
CA MET A 990 -1.47 21.28 -20.91
C MET A 990 -2.51 21.66 -21.96
N LEU A 991 -3.75 21.93 -21.55
CA LEU A 991 -4.86 22.28 -22.45
C LEU A 991 -4.97 23.77 -22.78
N LYS A 992 -4.04 24.61 -22.31
CA LYS A 992 -3.91 26.05 -22.65
C LYS A 992 -5.16 26.89 -22.41
N ILE A 993 -6.02 26.51 -21.47
CA ILE A 993 -7.17 27.31 -21.05
C ILE A 993 -6.62 28.55 -20.32
N PRO A 994 -6.92 29.80 -20.76
CA PRO A 994 -6.14 30.97 -20.35
C PRO A 994 -6.11 31.27 -18.83
N ARG A 995 -7.16 30.88 -18.11
CA ARG A 995 -7.28 30.91 -16.65
C ARG A 995 -8.47 30.07 -16.22
N THR A 996 -8.38 29.41 -15.07
CA THR A 996 -9.47 28.66 -14.43
C THR A 996 -9.73 29.16 -13.00
N THR A 997 -11.00 29.22 -12.60
CA THR A 997 -11.38 29.45 -11.19
C THR A 997 -11.33 28.13 -10.40
N LEU A 998 -11.53 28.19 -9.08
CA LEU A 998 -11.63 26.97 -8.28
C LEU A 998 -12.95 26.23 -8.55
N ALA A 999 -14.03 26.97 -8.89
CA ALA A 999 -15.31 26.38 -9.31
C ALA A 999 -15.17 25.64 -10.65
N ASP A 1000 -14.47 26.21 -11.64
CA ASP A 1000 -14.13 25.51 -12.89
C ASP A 1000 -13.46 24.16 -12.60
N ARG A 1001 -12.39 24.16 -11.81
CA ARG A 1001 -11.60 22.94 -11.53
C ARG A 1001 -12.40 21.88 -10.77
N ARG A 1002 -13.26 22.28 -9.84
CA ARG A 1002 -14.20 21.39 -9.13
C ARG A 1002 -15.23 20.76 -10.08
N LEU A 1003 -15.74 21.53 -11.05
CA LEU A 1003 -16.66 21.04 -12.07
C LEU A 1003 -16.00 20.03 -13.02
N VAL A 1004 -14.77 20.29 -13.48
CA VAL A 1004 -14.01 19.30 -14.28
C VAL A 1004 -13.74 18.02 -13.48
N LYS A 1005 -13.35 18.13 -12.20
CA LYS A 1005 -13.10 16.96 -11.35
C LYS A 1005 -14.33 16.07 -11.21
N SER A 1006 -15.47 16.67 -10.83
CA SER A 1006 -16.73 15.94 -10.65
C SER A 1006 -17.22 15.30 -11.96
N LEU A 1007 -16.97 15.94 -13.10
CA LEU A 1007 -17.25 15.39 -14.43
C LEU A 1007 -16.39 14.16 -14.75
N CYS A 1008 -15.09 14.18 -14.43
CA CYS A 1008 -14.22 13.01 -14.57
C CYS A 1008 -14.73 11.85 -13.70
N GLU A 1009 -15.06 12.13 -12.43
CA GLU A 1009 -15.59 11.14 -11.46
C GLU A 1009 -16.90 10.51 -11.93
N LEU A 1010 -17.81 11.29 -12.53
CA LEU A 1010 -19.06 10.79 -13.11
C LEU A 1010 -18.82 9.84 -14.29
N VAL A 1011 -17.95 10.22 -15.23
CA VAL A 1011 -17.64 9.38 -16.42
C VAL A 1011 -16.88 8.12 -16.00
N GLY A 1012 -15.92 8.23 -15.08
CA GLY A 1012 -15.18 7.10 -14.51
C GLY A 1012 -16.07 6.13 -13.73
N LYS A 1013 -16.98 6.65 -12.88
CA LYS A 1013 -17.98 5.84 -12.16
C LYS A 1013 -18.96 5.16 -13.11
N ARG A 1014 -19.42 5.82 -14.18
CA ARG A 1014 -20.28 5.18 -15.20
C ARG A 1014 -19.56 4.02 -15.91
N SER A 1015 -18.32 4.25 -16.35
CA SER A 1015 -17.49 3.21 -16.98
C SER A 1015 -17.34 1.98 -16.08
N ALA A 1016 -16.89 2.16 -14.84
CA ALA A 1016 -16.71 1.05 -13.89
C ALA A 1016 -18.01 0.26 -13.61
N ARG A 1017 -19.16 0.94 -13.51
CA ARG A 1017 -20.47 0.29 -13.30
C ARG A 1017 -20.93 -0.54 -14.49
N LEU A 1018 -20.70 -0.05 -15.71
CA LEU A 1018 -20.98 -0.80 -16.94
C LEU A 1018 -20.04 -2.01 -17.09
N SER A 1019 -18.74 -1.85 -16.82
CA SER A 1019 -17.77 -2.95 -16.78
C SER A 1019 -18.16 -4.05 -15.79
N ALA A 1020 -18.64 -3.67 -14.59
CA ALA A 1020 -19.17 -4.61 -13.61
C ALA A 1020 -20.43 -5.35 -14.10
N ALA A 1021 -21.34 -4.68 -14.80
CA ALA A 1021 -22.51 -5.34 -15.40
C ALA A 1021 -22.12 -6.38 -16.48
N GLY A 1022 -21.09 -6.11 -17.28
CA GLY A 1022 -20.53 -7.11 -18.21
C GLY A 1022 -19.99 -8.34 -17.47
N ILE A 1023 -19.21 -8.14 -16.41
CA ILE A 1023 -18.67 -9.24 -15.57
C ILE A 1023 -19.80 -10.04 -14.91
N ALA A 1024 -20.80 -9.37 -14.32
CA ALA A 1024 -21.96 -10.01 -13.71
C ALA A 1024 -22.77 -10.84 -14.72
N ALA A 1025 -22.93 -10.36 -15.96
CA ALA A 1025 -23.57 -11.12 -17.02
C ALA A 1025 -22.79 -12.39 -17.38
N VAL A 1026 -21.46 -12.31 -17.50
CA VAL A 1026 -20.60 -13.47 -17.77
C VAL A 1026 -20.71 -14.51 -16.66
N ILE A 1027 -20.58 -14.10 -15.39
CA ILE A 1027 -20.72 -14.97 -14.21
C ILE A 1027 -22.11 -15.63 -14.14
N THR A 1028 -23.16 -14.86 -14.44
CA THR A 1028 -24.55 -15.36 -14.50
C THR A 1028 -24.71 -16.37 -15.64
N LYS A 1029 -24.17 -16.10 -16.83
CA LYS A 1029 -24.22 -17.01 -17.99
C LYS A 1029 -23.45 -18.31 -17.74
N MET A 1030 -22.38 -18.27 -16.94
CA MET A 1030 -21.60 -19.44 -16.51
C MET A 1030 -22.28 -20.23 -15.37
N ASN A 1031 -23.34 -19.69 -14.75
CA ASN A 1031 -23.88 -20.17 -13.48
C ASN A 1031 -22.80 -20.28 -12.39
N LYS A 1032 -21.99 -19.21 -12.23
CA LYS A 1032 -20.86 -19.14 -11.28
C LYS A 1032 -21.04 -18.19 -10.10
N LEU A 1033 -22.28 -18.09 -9.62
CA LEU A 1033 -22.69 -17.37 -8.41
C LEU A 1033 -22.24 -18.04 -7.10
N ASP A 1034 -21.69 -19.27 -7.18
CA ASP A 1034 -21.02 -20.03 -6.12
C ASP A 1034 -19.53 -19.65 -5.95
N GLY A 1035 -18.95 -18.93 -6.92
CA GLY A 1035 -17.63 -18.31 -6.81
C GLY A 1035 -16.68 -18.63 -7.97
N CYS A 1036 -15.90 -17.62 -8.35
CA CYS A 1036 -14.77 -17.72 -9.26
C CYS A 1036 -13.88 -16.46 -9.18
N THR A 1037 -12.63 -16.57 -9.63
CA THR A 1037 -11.77 -15.41 -9.83
C THR A 1037 -11.89 -14.85 -11.25
N VAL A 1038 -11.88 -13.52 -11.35
CA VAL A 1038 -11.82 -12.73 -12.58
C VAL A 1038 -10.44 -12.06 -12.63
N GLY A 1039 -9.60 -12.48 -13.59
CA GLY A 1039 -8.29 -11.88 -13.82
C GLY A 1039 -8.42 -10.67 -14.77
N ILE A 1040 -8.07 -9.48 -14.29
CA ILE A 1040 -8.27 -8.23 -15.03
C ILE A 1040 -6.94 -7.56 -15.34
N ASP A 1041 -6.68 -7.30 -16.62
CA ASP A 1041 -5.52 -6.54 -17.12
C ASP A 1041 -6.00 -5.25 -17.80
N GLY A 1042 -5.10 -4.28 -17.97
CA GLY A 1042 -5.38 -2.99 -18.60
C GLY A 1042 -5.38 -1.80 -17.64
N SER A 1043 -5.05 -0.63 -18.21
CA SER A 1043 -4.73 0.60 -17.48
C SER A 1043 -5.91 1.25 -16.73
N LEU A 1044 -7.17 0.90 -17.03
CA LEU A 1044 -8.29 1.38 -16.22
C LEU A 1044 -8.33 0.67 -14.86
N PHE A 1045 -8.20 -0.66 -14.85
CA PHE A 1045 -8.25 -1.43 -13.60
C PHE A 1045 -6.99 -1.21 -12.74
N GLU A 1046 -5.82 -1.11 -13.38
CA GLU A 1046 -4.54 -0.90 -12.70
C GLU A 1046 -4.33 0.55 -12.22
N LEU A 1047 -4.61 1.55 -13.07
CA LEU A 1047 -4.15 2.93 -12.83
C LEU A 1047 -5.29 3.94 -12.58
N TYR A 1048 -6.52 3.68 -13.00
CA TYR A 1048 -7.59 4.67 -12.89
C TYR A 1048 -8.13 4.75 -11.44
N PRO A 1049 -8.21 5.96 -10.83
CA PRO A 1049 -8.59 6.10 -9.43
C PRO A 1049 -9.93 5.46 -9.08
N HIS A 1050 -9.94 4.71 -7.98
CA HIS A 1050 -11.11 4.02 -7.42
C HIS A 1050 -11.83 3.04 -8.37
N TYR A 1051 -11.28 2.74 -9.56
CA TYR A 1051 -12.00 2.00 -10.61
C TYR A 1051 -12.38 0.59 -10.15
N SER A 1052 -11.42 -0.16 -9.60
CA SER A 1052 -11.66 -1.52 -9.08
C SER A 1052 -12.63 -1.55 -7.87
N ASN A 1053 -12.69 -0.48 -7.06
CA ASN A 1053 -13.68 -0.37 -5.99
C ASN A 1053 -15.08 -0.10 -6.57
N ARG A 1054 -15.20 0.91 -7.45
CA ARG A 1054 -16.45 1.24 -8.17
C ARG A 1054 -17.02 0.04 -8.92
N MET A 1055 -16.19 -0.90 -9.36
CA MET A 1055 -16.61 -2.20 -9.92
C MET A 1055 -17.14 -3.16 -8.85
N ARG A 1056 -16.44 -3.35 -7.72
CA ARG A 1056 -16.91 -4.22 -6.61
C ARG A 1056 -18.22 -3.74 -6.01
N ASP A 1057 -18.36 -2.43 -5.81
CA ASP A 1057 -19.60 -1.80 -5.31
C ASP A 1057 -20.77 -2.07 -6.28
N ALA A 1058 -20.52 -1.95 -7.59
CA ALA A 1058 -21.51 -2.25 -8.61
C ALA A 1058 -21.83 -3.76 -8.73
N LEU A 1059 -20.88 -4.66 -8.50
CA LEU A 1059 -21.15 -6.10 -8.44
C LEU A 1059 -22.04 -6.45 -7.26
N ARG A 1060 -21.85 -5.82 -6.09
CA ARG A 1060 -22.73 -5.98 -4.91
C ARG A 1060 -24.17 -5.54 -5.20
N GLU A 1061 -24.35 -4.40 -5.87
CA GLU A 1061 -25.68 -3.93 -6.30
C GLU A 1061 -26.40 -4.85 -7.31
N ILE A 1062 -25.65 -5.67 -8.05
CA ILE A 1062 -26.19 -6.54 -9.11
C ILE A 1062 -26.39 -7.98 -8.62
N LEU A 1063 -25.44 -8.52 -7.86
CA LEU A 1063 -25.38 -9.94 -7.46
C LEU A 1063 -25.73 -10.16 -5.98
N GLY A 1064 -25.89 -9.11 -5.18
CA GLY A 1064 -26.12 -9.21 -3.74
C GLY A 1064 -24.99 -9.99 -3.04
N LEU A 1065 -25.36 -10.89 -2.13
CA LEU A 1065 -24.41 -11.72 -1.37
C LEU A 1065 -23.47 -12.56 -2.24
N SER A 1066 -23.88 -12.97 -3.45
CA SER A 1066 -23.01 -13.71 -4.36
C SER A 1066 -21.80 -12.90 -4.85
N ALA A 1067 -21.81 -11.57 -4.72
CA ALA A 1067 -20.65 -10.73 -5.06
C ALA A 1067 -19.40 -11.03 -4.21
N GLU A 1068 -19.56 -11.45 -2.95
CA GLU A 1068 -18.41 -11.73 -2.08
C GLU A 1068 -17.64 -13.01 -2.47
N TYR A 1069 -18.23 -13.88 -3.31
CA TYR A 1069 -17.55 -15.03 -3.89
C TYR A 1069 -16.85 -14.70 -5.23
N ILE A 1070 -16.96 -13.45 -5.72
CA ILE A 1070 -16.40 -13.01 -7.00
C ILE A 1070 -15.14 -12.17 -6.77
N VAL A 1071 -13.98 -12.82 -6.92
CA VAL A 1071 -12.69 -12.19 -6.67
C VAL A 1071 -12.22 -11.44 -7.92
N LEU A 1072 -12.05 -10.12 -7.83
CA LEU A 1072 -11.44 -9.29 -8.89
C LEU A 1072 -9.94 -9.06 -8.58
N GLU A 1073 -9.06 -9.73 -9.32
CA GLU A 1073 -7.60 -9.70 -9.17
C GLU A 1073 -6.90 -9.10 -10.40
N GLN A 1074 -5.71 -8.52 -10.22
CA GLN A 1074 -4.92 -7.95 -11.32
C GLN A 1074 -4.17 -9.07 -12.06
N ALA A 1075 -4.58 -9.35 -13.29
CA ALA A 1075 -3.81 -10.21 -14.18
C ALA A 1075 -2.56 -9.51 -14.72
N ARG A 1076 -1.52 -10.30 -15.00
CA ARG A 1076 -0.24 -9.80 -15.52
C ARG A 1076 0.16 -10.56 -16.77
N ASP A 1077 0.70 -9.82 -17.74
CA ASP A 1077 1.27 -10.30 -19.00
C ASP A 1077 0.40 -11.33 -19.77
N GLY A 1078 -0.91 -11.06 -19.91
CA GLY A 1078 -1.83 -11.95 -20.61
C GLY A 1078 -1.41 -12.25 -22.05
N SER A 1079 -0.99 -11.23 -22.80
CA SER A 1079 -0.56 -11.36 -24.20
C SER A 1079 0.81 -12.00 -24.40
N GLY A 1080 1.66 -12.03 -23.37
CA GLY A 1080 2.99 -12.65 -23.38
C GLY A 1080 2.98 -14.04 -22.76
N GLN A 1081 3.08 -14.10 -21.43
CA GLN A 1081 3.02 -15.33 -20.64
C GLN A 1081 1.79 -16.21 -20.97
N GLY A 1082 0.62 -15.61 -21.16
CA GLY A 1082 -0.61 -16.36 -21.49
C GLY A 1082 -0.54 -17.07 -22.84
N ALA A 1083 0.04 -16.44 -23.86
CA ALA A 1083 0.20 -17.08 -25.17
C ALA A 1083 1.24 -18.20 -25.17
N ALA A 1084 2.32 -18.05 -24.40
CA ALA A 1084 3.28 -19.12 -24.16
C ALA A 1084 2.66 -20.33 -23.43
N LEU A 1085 1.78 -20.07 -22.45
CA LEU A 1085 1.02 -21.12 -21.76
C LEU A 1085 0.03 -21.83 -22.71
N ILE A 1086 -0.70 -21.11 -23.57
CA ILE A 1086 -1.57 -21.74 -24.57
C ILE A 1086 -0.73 -22.57 -25.57
N ALA A 1087 0.44 -22.08 -25.98
CA ALA A 1087 1.38 -22.82 -26.83
C ALA A 1087 1.97 -24.07 -26.17
N ALA A 1088 1.98 -24.15 -24.83
CA ALA A 1088 2.33 -25.33 -24.04
C ALA A 1088 1.14 -26.29 -23.84
N LEU A 1089 -0.09 -25.77 -23.76
CA LEU A 1089 -1.32 -26.55 -23.63
C LEU A 1089 -1.76 -27.19 -24.95
N ALA A 1090 -1.45 -26.59 -26.09
CA ALA A 1090 -1.76 -27.07 -27.46
C ALA A 1090 -1.08 -28.39 -27.88
N GLU A 1091 -0.47 -29.12 -26.93
CA GLU A 1091 0.13 -30.45 -27.09
C GLU A 1091 -0.66 -31.56 -26.36
N LYS A 1092 -1.66 -31.19 -25.54
CA LYS A 1092 -2.50 -32.08 -24.73
C LYS A 1092 -3.92 -32.17 -25.30
#